data_AF-A0A6B0XB09-F1
#
_entry.id   AF-A0A6B0XB09-F1
#
_cell.length_a   1.000
_cell.length_b   1.000
_cell.length_c   1.000
_cell.angle_alpha   90.00
_cell.angle_beta   90.00
_cell.angle_gamma   90.00
#
_symmetry.space_group_name_H-M   'P 1'
#
loop_
_entity.id
_entity.type
_entity.pdbx_description
1 polymer ?
#
loop_
_entity_poly.entity_id
_entity_poly.type
_entity_poly.pdbx_seq_one_letter_code
_entity_poly.pdbx_strand_id
1 'polypeptide(L)'
;MLKKLRQHIAAGLEHLSVRLQRAGTVEGLPRHECPVLIFFHGYSLAYTIRPLVVGRALRARGYPVEFAGVGPHTARIADEGFQVYEVESMPQSRMDEYVARSDYGYYNAEWIDRCVQAERALIRRLRPALALADMRPTLPLTASLEGVDIALIEAAYNQPDYPFPIRLPTAFPLGTEPFDEYARNHISTFKPHHTLYLVADVPQFHPPGEDTPSYYYYVGPLIESPPPRPIAELDDWDNQLPLVYFNCGSTGAHPGFLDEALHRMAHKPYRVLVTTAGRWSGQIEALNIRVVDFVPAAWVLARAALFVGVGGIGSIYHALRQGVPVIGAPERLDQEYHLNRVRDLGLGCKLNWDAFLRVDPLLEAIDDLLARRDEFTPRCQALAAHIGEWNGGEAAADAIDAFFVAQRSAHQIEAVYRMPEPEFIHHLNLSTPANLGVEELRTLLHRNLSRGLPHVRQGSEVVFDRADSWNWLYDHEPVFFESDYRALEEKRRDFFQQANGHIVLHRHRQRYRLTYTYRLYPATLPPDVSARLFLPYPISSPHQGDIELCTCAPDDLRTCFAPQAGFFYGYPVRAEEADSASVDFSYTCELTVQGRMGPTGPAQLSDREYRRYSEIDSKLAQEAVVKNFFAELDLDGVEDPLEKAQRIYAPLAETKRFKKTKEPSQDLASCIQMVLNDNGGHCITLSNTFIALCRLQGVAAREVTGALAVYPTGDGRFEMAVYNEILFGHTWAEVFAPERGWVPVEFHGIVIGPQAATEDNVAEVGGRYVDFYFGQLDCHRVVCSNSVKTLPQLVAWRETASGPQFHMPEGLRYECRLSFECI
;
A
#
# COMPACT_ATOMS: atom_id res chain seq x y z
N MET A 1 -5.45 -27.79 -15.71
CA MET A 1 -6.35 -28.54 -14.79
C MET A 1 -5.73 -28.69 -13.40
N LEU A 2 -4.52 -29.25 -13.25
CA LEU A 2 -3.79 -29.33 -11.97
C LEU A 2 -3.52 -27.97 -11.29
N LYS A 3 -3.23 -26.90 -12.05
CA LYS A 3 -3.04 -25.53 -11.52
C LYS A 3 -4.32 -24.94 -10.89
N LYS A 4 -5.47 -25.14 -11.55
CA LYS A 4 -6.81 -24.75 -11.05
C LYS A 4 -7.25 -25.56 -9.82
N LEU A 5 -6.91 -26.85 -9.79
CA LEU A 5 -7.17 -27.72 -8.63
C LEU A 5 -6.31 -27.31 -7.42
N ARG A 6 -5.04 -26.93 -7.65
CA ARG A 6 -4.17 -26.37 -6.60
C ARG A 6 -4.70 -25.04 -6.05
N GLN A 7 -5.23 -24.15 -6.88
CA GLN A 7 -5.84 -22.88 -6.44
C GLN A 7 -7.13 -23.11 -5.63
N HIS A 8 -7.98 -24.06 -6.04
CA HIS A 8 -9.17 -24.43 -5.26
C HIS A 8 -8.83 -25.05 -3.90
N ILE A 9 -7.80 -25.90 -3.87
CA ILE A 9 -7.30 -26.50 -2.63
C ILE A 9 -6.60 -25.45 -1.77
N ALA A 10 -5.85 -24.50 -2.34
CA ALA A 10 -5.19 -23.41 -1.62
C ALA A 10 -6.19 -22.45 -0.98
N ALA A 11 -7.24 -22.02 -1.68
CA ALA A 11 -8.29 -21.16 -1.12
C ALA A 11 -9.13 -21.88 -0.04
N GLY A 12 -9.41 -23.17 -0.25
CA GLY A 12 -10.07 -24.01 0.77
C GLY A 12 -9.19 -24.28 1.99
N LEU A 13 -7.87 -24.43 1.80
CA LEU A 13 -6.88 -24.59 2.87
C LEU A 13 -6.57 -23.27 3.57
N GLU A 14 -6.64 -22.12 2.89
CA GLU A 14 -6.61 -20.79 3.53
C GLU A 14 -7.85 -20.61 4.39
N HIS A 15 -9.04 -20.92 3.89
CA HIS A 15 -10.26 -20.87 4.70
C HIS A 15 -10.20 -21.81 5.92
N LEU A 16 -9.57 -22.98 5.79
CA LEU A 16 -9.35 -23.92 6.90
C LEU A 16 -8.22 -23.50 7.85
N SER A 17 -7.09 -22.99 7.34
CA SER A 17 -5.92 -22.57 8.13
C SER A 17 -6.25 -21.31 8.93
N VAL A 18 -7.03 -20.42 8.33
CA VAL A 18 -7.62 -19.25 8.96
C VAL A 18 -8.57 -19.68 10.08
N ARG A 19 -9.46 -20.67 9.88
CA ARG A 19 -10.30 -21.23 10.96
C ARG A 19 -9.49 -21.91 12.09
N LEU A 20 -8.44 -22.64 11.75
CA LEU A 20 -7.67 -23.43 12.71
C LEU A 20 -6.63 -22.60 13.50
N GLN A 21 -6.07 -21.53 12.92
CA GLN A 21 -5.25 -20.56 13.65
C GLN A 21 -6.09 -19.62 14.54
N ARG A 22 -7.37 -19.39 14.21
CA ARG A 22 -8.29 -18.47 14.92
C ARG A 22 -8.89 -19.02 16.22
N ALA A 23 -8.88 -20.34 16.47
CA ALA A 23 -9.54 -20.90 17.65
C ALA A 23 -8.78 -20.65 18.98
N GLY A 24 -7.47 -20.35 18.94
CA GLY A 24 -6.65 -20.13 20.15
C GLY A 24 -6.28 -18.67 20.45
N THR A 25 -6.41 -17.75 19.49
CA THR A 25 -5.95 -16.34 19.60
C THR A 25 -7.08 -15.32 19.68
N VAL A 26 -8.32 -15.71 19.37
CA VAL A 26 -9.51 -14.84 19.38
C VAL A 26 -10.18 -14.80 20.77
N GLU A 27 -9.88 -15.76 21.65
CA GLU A 27 -10.30 -15.76 23.06
C GLU A 27 -9.56 -14.66 23.82
N GLY A 28 -10.19 -13.50 23.97
CA GLY A 28 -9.64 -12.37 24.74
C GLY A 28 -9.64 -11.01 24.03
N LEU A 29 -10.08 -10.92 22.77
CA LEU A 29 -10.24 -9.63 22.09
C LEU A 29 -11.33 -8.80 22.81
N PRO A 30 -11.01 -7.62 23.39
CA PRO A 30 -12.01 -6.77 24.04
C PRO A 30 -12.80 -6.00 22.98
N ARG A 31 -13.69 -6.70 22.27
CA ARG A 31 -14.48 -6.17 21.14
C ARG A 31 -15.28 -4.91 21.50
N HIS A 32 -15.68 -4.79 22.77
CA HIS A 32 -16.37 -3.61 23.31
C HIS A 32 -15.52 -2.31 23.28
N GLU A 33 -14.19 -2.41 23.16
CA GLU A 33 -13.26 -1.28 23.00
C GLU A 33 -12.97 -0.93 21.54
N CYS A 34 -13.53 -1.68 20.58
CA CYS A 34 -13.28 -1.51 19.15
C CYS A 34 -14.56 -1.02 18.44
N PRO A 35 -15.01 0.23 18.65
CA PRO A 35 -16.23 0.74 18.02
C PRO A 35 -16.12 0.71 16.48
N VAL A 36 -17.15 0.19 15.82
CA VAL A 36 -17.23 0.10 14.35
C VAL A 36 -18.30 1.05 13.84
N LEU A 37 -17.90 1.96 12.94
CA LEU A 37 -18.83 2.86 12.24
C LEU A 37 -19.11 2.33 10.84
N ILE A 38 -20.35 2.01 10.53
CA ILE A 38 -20.76 1.41 9.25
C ILE A 38 -21.48 2.43 8.37
N PHE A 39 -20.84 2.83 7.26
CA PHE A 39 -21.44 3.66 6.23
C PHE A 39 -22.27 2.82 5.25
N PHE A 40 -23.45 3.32 4.88
CA PHE A 40 -24.35 2.67 3.92
C PHE A 40 -25.00 3.68 2.98
N HIS A 41 -25.50 3.20 1.84
CA HIS A 41 -26.21 4.02 0.87
C HIS A 41 -27.72 3.68 0.83
N GLY A 42 -28.52 4.45 1.56
CA GLY A 42 -29.92 4.16 1.87
C GLY A 42 -30.93 4.29 0.72
N TYR A 43 -30.50 4.73 -0.48
CA TYR A 43 -31.36 4.76 -1.68
C TYR A 43 -31.34 3.45 -2.47
N SER A 44 -30.40 2.56 -2.18
CA SER A 44 -30.34 1.22 -2.77
C SER A 44 -30.47 0.17 -1.68
N LEU A 45 -31.42 -0.75 -1.85
CA LEU A 45 -31.63 -1.83 -0.91
C LEU A 45 -30.39 -2.72 -0.77
N ALA A 46 -29.67 -3.00 -1.86
CA ALA A 46 -28.46 -3.83 -1.81
C ALA A 46 -27.36 -3.19 -0.95
N TYR A 47 -27.11 -1.88 -1.15
CA TYR A 47 -26.12 -1.11 -0.40
C TYR A 47 -26.57 -0.73 1.02
N THR A 48 -27.76 -1.17 1.43
CA THR A 48 -28.27 -1.11 2.81
C THR A 48 -28.18 -2.47 3.50
N ILE A 49 -28.58 -3.54 2.80
CA ILE A 49 -28.64 -4.90 3.37
C ILE A 49 -27.25 -5.49 3.62
N ARG A 50 -26.29 -5.30 2.69
CA ARG A 50 -24.94 -5.88 2.87
C ARG A 50 -24.23 -5.32 4.12
N PRO A 51 -24.19 -3.99 4.36
CA PRO A 51 -23.70 -3.44 5.62
C PRO A 51 -24.46 -3.93 6.85
N LEU A 52 -25.79 -4.04 6.76
CA LEU A 52 -26.64 -4.51 7.86
C LEU A 52 -26.34 -5.96 8.25
N VAL A 53 -26.11 -6.85 7.28
CA VAL A 53 -25.72 -8.25 7.54
C VAL A 53 -24.41 -8.32 8.33
N VAL A 54 -23.41 -7.51 7.96
CA VAL A 54 -22.13 -7.43 8.70
C VAL A 54 -22.33 -6.82 10.09
N GLY A 55 -23.09 -5.73 10.19
CA GLY A 55 -23.36 -5.06 11.47
C GLY A 55 -24.10 -5.95 12.48
N ARG A 56 -25.04 -6.79 12.03
CA ARG A 56 -25.71 -7.81 12.88
C ARG A 56 -24.70 -8.79 13.47
N ALA A 57 -23.80 -9.34 12.65
CA ALA A 57 -22.79 -10.29 13.10
C ALA A 57 -21.79 -9.64 14.08
N LEU A 58 -21.31 -8.43 13.79
CA LEU A 58 -20.43 -7.68 14.68
C LEU A 58 -21.10 -7.37 16.03
N ARG A 59 -22.35 -6.89 16.02
CA ARG A 59 -23.12 -6.63 17.25
C ARG A 59 -23.32 -7.92 18.06
N ALA A 60 -23.62 -9.04 17.40
CA ALA A 60 -23.76 -10.34 18.07
C ALA A 60 -22.46 -10.81 18.74
N ARG A 61 -21.29 -10.40 18.22
CA ARG A 61 -19.97 -10.67 18.83
C ARG A 61 -19.56 -9.67 19.92
N GLY A 62 -20.34 -8.62 20.16
CA GLY A 62 -20.10 -7.64 21.22
C GLY A 62 -19.31 -6.40 20.79
N TYR A 63 -19.20 -6.12 19.49
CA TYR A 63 -18.70 -4.83 19.01
C TYR A 63 -19.75 -3.73 19.25
N PRO A 64 -19.35 -2.50 19.65
CA PRO A 64 -20.20 -1.33 19.53
C PRO A 64 -20.33 -0.98 18.04
N VAL A 65 -21.55 -1.01 17.52
CA VAL A 65 -21.82 -0.80 16.08
C VAL A 65 -22.82 0.34 15.91
N GLU A 66 -22.41 1.34 15.14
CA GLU A 66 -23.25 2.48 14.76
C GLU A 66 -23.25 2.63 13.23
N PHE A 67 -24.33 3.18 12.67
CA PHE A 67 -24.49 3.33 11.23
C PHE A 67 -24.53 4.79 10.80
N ALA A 68 -24.08 5.06 9.58
CA ALA A 68 -24.11 6.39 8.97
C ALA A 68 -24.59 6.32 7.51
N GLY A 69 -25.67 7.04 7.19
CA GLY A 69 -26.23 7.04 5.85
C GLY A 69 -27.58 7.75 5.78
N VAL A 70 -28.09 7.90 4.57
CA VAL A 70 -29.37 8.56 4.31
C VAL A 70 -30.11 7.86 3.16
N GLY A 71 -31.44 7.93 3.18
CA GLY A 71 -32.31 7.41 2.13
C GLY A 71 -33.50 6.60 2.68
N PRO A 72 -34.44 6.19 1.81
CA PRO A 72 -35.67 5.53 2.18
C PRO A 72 -35.47 4.20 2.93
N HIS A 73 -34.36 3.50 2.69
CA HIS A 73 -34.08 2.21 3.35
C HIS A 73 -33.41 2.35 4.72
N THR A 74 -33.14 3.57 5.20
CA THR A 74 -32.59 3.81 6.56
C THR A 74 -33.45 3.16 7.66
N ALA A 75 -34.77 3.14 7.48
CA ALA A 75 -35.70 2.48 8.39
C ALA A 75 -35.35 1.00 8.62
N ARG A 76 -34.81 0.29 7.61
CA ARG A 76 -34.41 -1.12 7.74
C ARG A 76 -33.35 -1.35 8.81
N ILE A 77 -32.46 -0.37 9.00
CA ILE A 77 -31.38 -0.42 10.00
C ILE A 77 -31.92 0.03 11.36
N ALA A 78 -32.68 1.13 11.39
CA ALA A 78 -33.24 1.69 12.62
C ALA A 78 -34.25 0.74 13.30
N ASP A 79 -35.07 0.03 12.53
CA ASP A 79 -36.06 -0.94 13.03
C ASP A 79 -35.41 -2.12 13.80
N GLU A 80 -34.11 -2.34 13.61
CA GLU A 80 -33.32 -3.33 14.35
C GLU A 80 -32.62 -2.77 15.60
N GLY A 81 -32.92 -1.53 15.97
CA GLY A 81 -32.40 -0.87 17.16
C GLY A 81 -30.95 -0.40 17.04
N PHE A 82 -30.41 -0.27 15.82
CA PHE A 82 -29.11 0.38 15.62
C PHE A 82 -29.24 1.90 15.68
N GLN A 83 -28.23 2.55 16.25
CA GLN A 83 -28.09 4.00 16.15
C GLN A 83 -27.67 4.36 14.72
N VAL A 84 -28.41 5.28 14.08
CA VAL A 84 -28.13 5.75 12.72
C VAL A 84 -27.89 7.26 12.74
N TYR A 85 -26.82 7.70 12.09
CA TYR A 85 -26.53 9.11 11.85
C TYR A 85 -26.76 9.46 10.39
N GLU A 86 -27.41 10.58 10.16
CA GLU A 86 -27.49 11.15 8.83
C GLU A 86 -26.11 11.70 8.45
N VAL A 87 -25.61 11.31 7.28
CA VAL A 87 -24.36 11.81 6.71
C VAL A 87 -24.61 12.11 5.24
N GLU A 88 -24.06 13.22 4.76
CA GLU A 88 -24.17 13.62 3.36
C GLU A 88 -23.75 12.46 2.44
N SER A 89 -24.55 12.17 1.42
CA SER A 89 -24.24 11.13 0.43
C SER A 89 -24.61 11.64 -0.96
N MET A 90 -23.94 11.12 -1.99
CA MET A 90 -24.31 11.38 -3.37
C MET A 90 -25.79 11.05 -3.59
N PRO A 91 -26.64 12.00 -4.03
CA PRO A 91 -28.06 11.77 -4.22
C PRO A 91 -28.32 10.78 -5.35
N GLN A 92 -29.28 9.86 -5.15
CA GLN A 92 -29.65 8.88 -6.18
C GLN A 92 -30.11 9.54 -7.48
N SER A 93 -30.87 10.64 -7.40
CA SER A 93 -31.35 11.38 -8.58
C SER A 93 -30.23 11.86 -9.50
N ARG A 94 -29.08 12.24 -8.92
CA ARG A 94 -27.90 12.66 -9.68
C ARG A 94 -27.19 11.45 -10.31
N MET A 95 -27.04 10.36 -9.56
CA MET A 95 -26.49 9.12 -10.13
C MET A 95 -27.34 8.66 -11.32
N ASP A 96 -28.67 8.66 -11.17
CA ASP A 96 -29.61 8.26 -12.21
C ASP A 96 -29.51 9.16 -13.45
N GLU A 97 -29.41 10.48 -13.28
CA GLU A 97 -29.25 11.45 -14.38
C GLU A 97 -27.99 11.16 -15.22
N TYR A 98 -26.87 10.88 -14.56
CA TYR A 98 -25.58 10.60 -15.19
C TYR A 98 -25.58 9.22 -15.87
N VAL A 99 -26.03 8.18 -15.16
CA VAL A 99 -26.13 6.82 -15.69
C VAL A 99 -27.06 6.76 -16.91
N ALA A 100 -28.17 7.52 -16.92
CA ALA A 100 -29.06 7.61 -18.07
C ALA A 100 -28.37 8.16 -19.34
N ARG A 101 -27.27 8.90 -19.20
CA ARG A 101 -26.44 9.41 -20.30
C ARG A 101 -25.22 8.53 -20.58
N SER A 102 -25.11 7.38 -19.90
CA SER A 102 -23.91 6.53 -19.89
C SER A 102 -22.65 7.27 -19.40
N ASP A 103 -22.84 8.28 -18.54
CA ASP A 103 -21.77 9.03 -17.88
C ASP A 103 -21.67 8.52 -16.42
N TYR A 104 -20.47 8.12 -16.01
CA TYR A 104 -20.20 7.64 -14.65
C TYR A 104 -19.46 8.68 -13.78
N GLY A 105 -19.27 9.91 -14.30
CA GLY A 105 -18.66 11.05 -13.62
C GLY A 105 -19.61 11.83 -12.71
N TYR A 106 -20.48 11.15 -11.95
CA TYR A 106 -21.46 11.82 -11.09
C TYR A 106 -20.85 12.51 -9.85
N TYR A 107 -19.59 12.21 -9.51
CA TYR A 107 -18.81 12.98 -8.54
C TYR A 107 -18.03 14.12 -9.21
N ASN A 108 -18.02 15.29 -8.56
CA ASN A 108 -17.12 16.40 -8.86
C ASN A 108 -16.38 16.81 -7.58
N ALA A 109 -15.40 17.72 -7.67
CA ALA A 109 -14.60 18.16 -6.52
C ALA A 109 -15.46 18.67 -5.35
N GLU A 110 -16.53 19.42 -5.63
CA GLU A 110 -17.45 19.94 -4.61
C GLU A 110 -18.17 18.81 -3.86
N TRP A 111 -18.70 17.82 -4.58
CA TRP A 111 -19.39 16.68 -3.97
C TRP A 111 -18.44 15.78 -3.17
N ILE A 112 -17.21 15.60 -3.66
CA ILE A 112 -16.18 14.87 -2.93
C ILE A 112 -15.90 15.59 -1.60
N ASP A 113 -15.61 16.89 -1.64
CA ASP A 113 -15.32 17.65 -0.42
C ASP A 113 -16.48 17.59 0.57
N ARG A 114 -17.71 17.84 0.16
CA ARG A 114 -18.89 17.76 1.05
C ARG A 114 -19.03 16.40 1.73
N CYS A 115 -18.89 15.31 0.98
CA CYS A 115 -18.97 13.96 1.54
C CYS A 115 -17.82 13.69 2.51
N VAL A 116 -16.59 14.05 2.14
CA VAL A 116 -15.39 13.89 2.98
C VAL A 116 -15.53 14.69 4.27
N GLN A 117 -15.91 15.97 4.23
CA GLN A 117 -16.08 16.78 5.44
C GLN A 117 -17.14 16.21 6.38
N ALA A 118 -18.26 15.72 5.85
CA ALA A 118 -19.33 15.11 6.64
C ALA A 118 -18.84 13.81 7.32
N GLU A 119 -18.11 12.97 6.59
CA GLU A 119 -17.51 11.74 7.14
C GLU A 119 -16.47 12.05 8.23
N ARG A 120 -15.55 12.99 7.97
CA ARG A 120 -14.52 13.41 8.94
C ARG A 120 -15.14 13.93 10.23
N ALA A 121 -16.18 14.76 10.14
CA ALA A 121 -16.88 15.28 11.31
C ALA A 121 -17.44 14.14 12.18
N LEU A 122 -18.02 13.12 11.54
CA LEU A 122 -18.59 11.98 12.24
C LEU A 122 -17.50 11.07 12.84
N ILE A 123 -16.45 10.76 12.08
CA ILE A 123 -15.31 9.94 12.53
C ILE A 123 -14.58 10.59 13.70
N ARG A 124 -14.35 11.91 13.67
CA ARG A 124 -13.76 12.64 14.81
C ARG A 124 -14.63 12.61 16.05
N ARG A 125 -15.95 12.68 15.87
CA ARG A 125 -16.91 12.67 16.99
C ARG A 125 -17.00 11.30 17.64
N LEU A 126 -17.12 10.25 16.83
CA LEU A 126 -17.37 8.89 17.31
C LEU A 126 -16.08 8.11 17.60
N ARG A 127 -14.95 8.52 17.02
CA ARG A 127 -13.64 7.88 17.13
C ARG A 127 -13.72 6.34 16.96
N PRO A 128 -14.25 5.87 15.82
CA PRO A 128 -14.32 4.44 15.55
C PRO A 128 -12.90 3.85 15.46
N ALA A 129 -12.75 2.61 15.91
CA ALA A 129 -11.55 1.81 15.68
C ALA A 129 -11.49 1.26 14.25
N LEU A 130 -12.64 1.15 13.57
CA LEU A 130 -12.76 0.73 12.18
C LEU A 130 -13.96 1.43 11.55
N ALA A 131 -13.78 2.00 10.36
CA ALA A 131 -14.88 2.47 9.52
C ALA A 131 -15.15 1.48 8.38
N LEU A 132 -16.36 0.94 8.30
CA LEU A 132 -16.76 -0.01 7.27
C LEU A 132 -17.67 0.67 6.26
N ALA A 133 -17.58 0.35 4.98
CA ALA A 133 -18.55 0.85 4.00
C ALA A 133 -18.88 -0.12 2.87
N ASP A 134 -20.05 0.10 2.30
CA ASP A 134 -20.47 -0.37 0.98
C ASP A 134 -20.87 0.87 0.14
N MET A 135 -20.40 0.94 -1.11
CA MET A 135 -20.65 2.08 -2.01
C MET A 135 -20.37 3.47 -1.42
N ARG A 136 -19.15 3.65 -0.91
CA ARG A 136 -18.69 4.93 -0.38
C ARG A 136 -17.30 5.29 -0.91
N PRO A 137 -17.19 5.74 -2.18
CA PRO A 137 -15.90 5.98 -2.83
C PRO A 137 -15.07 7.11 -2.18
N THR A 138 -15.69 7.94 -1.35
CA THR A 138 -15.03 9.02 -0.58
C THR A 138 -14.38 8.52 0.72
N LEU A 139 -14.77 7.35 1.24
CA LEU A 139 -14.26 6.86 2.52
C LEU A 139 -12.74 6.62 2.53
N PRO A 140 -12.08 6.07 1.48
CA PRO A 140 -10.63 5.95 1.46
C PRO A 140 -9.88 7.27 1.60
N LEU A 141 -10.43 8.37 1.03
CA LEU A 141 -9.86 9.71 1.20
C LEU A 141 -9.99 10.16 2.65
N THR A 142 -11.17 10.01 3.23
CA THR A 142 -11.45 10.33 4.64
C THR A 142 -10.58 9.50 5.60
N ALA A 143 -10.42 8.21 5.33
CA ALA A 143 -9.60 7.29 6.11
C ALA A 143 -8.15 7.75 6.15
N SER A 144 -7.62 8.10 4.97
CA SER A 144 -6.31 8.70 4.84
C SER A 144 -6.22 10.01 5.62
N LEU A 145 -7.21 10.89 5.54
CA LEU A 145 -7.19 12.18 6.25
C LEU A 145 -7.26 12.05 7.79
N GLU A 146 -7.95 11.04 8.31
CA GLU A 146 -8.17 10.88 9.74
C GLU A 146 -7.23 9.86 10.39
N GLY A 147 -6.61 8.97 9.62
CA GLY A 147 -5.79 7.87 10.13
C GLY A 147 -6.64 6.79 10.78
N VAL A 148 -7.82 6.52 10.22
CA VAL A 148 -8.74 5.48 10.70
C VAL A 148 -8.71 4.31 9.73
N ASP A 149 -8.61 3.11 10.27
CA ASP A 149 -8.63 1.90 9.46
C ASP A 149 -10.00 1.68 8.82
N ILE A 150 -10.02 1.05 7.65
CA ILE A 150 -11.25 0.83 6.90
C ILE A 150 -11.46 -0.61 6.41
N ALA A 151 -12.73 -1.01 6.37
CA ALA A 151 -13.20 -2.22 5.71
C ALA A 151 -14.14 -1.85 4.56
N LEU A 152 -13.87 -2.32 3.35
CA LEU A 152 -14.69 -2.04 2.17
C LEU A 152 -15.38 -3.31 1.68
N ILE A 153 -16.70 -3.30 1.62
CA ILE A 153 -17.48 -4.36 0.99
C ILE A 153 -17.34 -4.19 -0.52
N GLU A 154 -16.70 -5.16 -1.17
CA GLU A 154 -16.28 -5.04 -2.58
C GLU A 154 -16.72 -6.26 -3.41
N ALA A 155 -16.94 -6.03 -4.70
CA ALA A 155 -17.22 -7.12 -5.64
C ALA A 155 -15.93 -7.81 -6.09
N ALA A 156 -15.95 -9.12 -6.29
CA ALA A 156 -14.76 -9.89 -6.64
C ALA A 156 -14.11 -9.47 -7.97
N TYR A 157 -14.90 -8.97 -8.92
CA TYR A 157 -14.38 -8.51 -10.21
C TYR A 157 -13.56 -7.21 -10.14
N ASN A 158 -13.54 -6.52 -8.99
CA ASN A 158 -12.72 -5.33 -8.74
C ASN A 158 -11.35 -5.68 -8.12
N GLN A 159 -11.04 -6.98 -7.94
CA GLN A 159 -9.74 -7.42 -7.44
C GLN A 159 -8.63 -7.21 -8.50
N PRO A 160 -7.38 -6.99 -8.04
CA PRO A 160 -6.21 -7.05 -8.92
C PRO A 160 -6.16 -8.37 -9.69
N ASP A 161 -5.84 -8.29 -10.98
CA ASP A 161 -5.68 -9.42 -11.89
C ASP A 161 -6.88 -10.38 -11.96
N TYR A 162 -8.09 -9.86 -11.75
CA TYR A 162 -9.31 -10.64 -11.84
C TYR A 162 -9.37 -11.42 -13.18
N PRO A 163 -9.58 -12.76 -13.20
CA PRO A 163 -9.34 -13.58 -14.39
C PRO A 163 -10.30 -13.36 -15.57
N PHE A 164 -11.41 -12.65 -15.36
CA PHE A 164 -12.46 -12.47 -16.38
C PHE A 164 -12.81 -10.97 -16.55
N PRO A 165 -11.85 -10.11 -16.91
CA PRO A 165 -12.10 -8.68 -17.04
C PRO A 165 -12.98 -8.40 -18.27
N ILE A 166 -13.84 -7.40 -18.18
CA ILE A 166 -14.56 -6.89 -19.36
C ILE A 166 -13.68 -5.85 -20.04
N ARG A 167 -13.32 -6.10 -21.31
CA ARG A 167 -12.58 -5.12 -22.11
C ARG A 167 -13.52 -3.98 -22.53
N LEU A 168 -13.40 -2.84 -21.88
CA LEU A 168 -14.07 -1.62 -22.30
C LEU A 168 -13.34 -1.00 -23.51
N PRO A 169 -14.05 -0.34 -24.45
CA PRO A 169 -13.43 0.48 -25.48
C PRO A 169 -12.53 1.56 -24.86
N THR A 170 -11.45 1.95 -25.55
CA THR A 170 -10.47 2.97 -25.11
C THR A 170 -11.08 4.34 -24.75
N ALA A 171 -12.33 4.61 -25.15
CA ALA A 171 -13.08 5.82 -24.83
C ALA A 171 -13.71 5.82 -23.42
N PHE A 172 -13.63 4.73 -22.67
CA PHE A 172 -13.96 4.67 -21.23
C PHE A 172 -12.69 4.59 -20.40
N PRO A 173 -11.85 5.65 -20.34
CA PRO A 173 -10.87 5.69 -19.27
C PRO A 173 -11.65 5.63 -17.95
N LEU A 174 -11.32 4.67 -17.09
CA LEU A 174 -11.65 4.72 -15.67
C LEU A 174 -10.82 5.86 -15.05
N GLY A 175 -11.13 7.08 -15.45
CA GLY A 175 -10.50 8.29 -14.94
C GLY A 175 -11.05 8.55 -13.56
N THR A 176 -10.24 8.27 -12.55
CA THR A 176 -10.29 8.71 -11.15
C THR A 176 -10.28 10.25 -10.99
N GLU A 177 -10.60 11.01 -12.04
CA GLU A 177 -10.22 12.41 -12.26
C GLU A 177 -11.09 13.46 -11.53
N PRO A 178 -11.83 13.13 -10.46
CA PRO A 178 -11.97 14.10 -9.36
C PRO A 178 -11.45 13.58 -8.01
N PHE A 179 -11.34 12.26 -7.84
CA PHE A 179 -10.84 11.63 -6.61
C PHE A 179 -9.32 11.71 -6.50
N ASP A 180 -8.58 11.44 -7.59
CA ASP A 180 -7.13 11.57 -7.64
C ASP A 180 -6.69 13.03 -7.57
N GLU A 181 -7.48 13.94 -8.14
CA GLU A 181 -7.25 15.37 -7.95
C GLU A 181 -7.42 15.75 -6.48
N TYR A 182 -8.50 15.31 -5.83
CA TYR A 182 -8.70 15.53 -4.41
C TYR A 182 -7.57 14.93 -3.56
N ALA A 183 -7.19 13.68 -3.84
CA ALA A 183 -6.09 12.99 -3.16
C ALA A 183 -4.78 13.75 -3.33
N ARG A 184 -4.38 14.10 -4.56
CA ARG A 184 -3.18 14.91 -4.83
C ARG A 184 -3.18 16.24 -4.09
N ASN A 185 -4.34 16.88 -3.96
CA ASN A 185 -4.48 18.15 -3.24
C ASN A 185 -4.42 18.01 -1.71
N HIS A 186 -4.58 16.80 -1.16
CA HIS A 186 -4.64 16.54 0.27
C HIS A 186 -3.61 15.51 0.77
N ILE A 187 -2.79 14.95 -0.10
CA ILE A 187 -1.87 13.83 0.19
C ILE A 187 -0.90 14.14 1.33
N SER A 188 -0.54 15.41 1.52
CA SER A 188 0.29 15.91 2.62
C SER A 188 -0.36 15.77 3.99
N THR A 189 -1.69 15.71 4.05
CA THR A 189 -2.46 15.55 5.29
C THR A 189 -2.89 14.10 5.54
N PHE A 190 -2.50 13.19 4.65
CA PHE A 190 -2.81 11.77 4.79
C PHE A 190 -1.97 11.15 5.91
N LYS A 191 -2.63 10.30 6.68
CA LYS A 191 -2.11 9.53 7.78
C LYS A 191 -2.15 8.06 7.37
N PRO A 192 -1.18 7.26 7.84
CA PRO A 192 -1.22 5.82 7.67
C PRO A 192 -2.52 5.25 8.25
N HIS A 193 -3.11 4.33 7.50
CA HIS A 193 -4.24 3.51 7.92
C HIS A 193 -4.18 2.20 7.12
N HIS A 194 -4.86 1.19 7.61
CA HIS A 194 -4.97 -0.11 6.96
C HIS A 194 -6.33 -0.22 6.27
N THR A 195 -6.33 -0.91 5.13
CA THR A 195 -7.56 -1.24 4.40
C THR A 195 -7.69 -2.75 4.30
N LEU A 196 -8.87 -3.28 4.62
CA LEU A 196 -9.27 -4.64 4.24
C LEU A 196 -10.48 -4.61 3.29
N TYR A 197 -10.52 -5.54 2.35
CA TYR A 197 -11.64 -5.70 1.43
C TYR A 197 -12.44 -6.95 1.79
N LEU A 198 -13.71 -6.77 2.10
CA LEU A 198 -14.67 -7.84 2.33
C LEU A 198 -15.33 -8.18 1.00
N VAL A 199 -14.78 -9.17 0.31
CA VAL A 199 -15.26 -9.62 -0.99
C VAL A 199 -16.58 -10.37 -0.81
N ALA A 200 -17.69 -9.71 -1.15
CA ALA A 200 -19.05 -10.23 -0.99
C ALA A 200 -19.44 -11.23 -2.09
N ASP A 201 -18.58 -12.23 -2.30
CA ASP A 201 -18.65 -13.22 -3.38
C ASP A 201 -18.15 -14.60 -2.91
N VAL A 202 -18.21 -15.62 -3.76
CA VAL A 202 -17.59 -16.93 -3.53
C VAL A 202 -16.58 -17.27 -4.63
N PRO A 203 -15.41 -17.84 -4.30
CA PRO A 203 -14.37 -18.14 -5.29
C PRO A 203 -14.84 -19.06 -6.45
N GLN A 204 -15.84 -19.90 -6.18
CA GLN A 204 -16.43 -20.80 -7.17
C GLN A 204 -17.23 -20.04 -8.25
N PHE A 205 -17.78 -18.87 -7.91
CA PHE A 205 -18.49 -18.03 -8.84
C PHE A 205 -17.53 -17.02 -9.47
N HIS A 206 -16.87 -16.19 -8.67
CA HIS A 206 -15.80 -15.29 -9.09
C HIS A 206 -14.47 -15.67 -8.41
N PRO A 207 -13.54 -16.37 -9.10
CA PRO A 207 -12.27 -16.77 -8.52
C PRO A 207 -11.32 -15.58 -8.31
N PRO A 208 -10.38 -15.69 -7.36
CA PRO A 208 -9.37 -14.67 -7.13
C PRO A 208 -8.43 -14.51 -8.34
N GLY A 209 -7.84 -13.33 -8.48
CA GLY A 209 -6.72 -13.07 -9.40
C GLY A 209 -5.45 -13.82 -8.99
N GLU A 210 -4.47 -13.92 -9.91
CA GLU A 210 -3.22 -14.63 -9.61
C GLU A 210 -2.42 -13.94 -8.48
N ASP A 211 -2.43 -12.61 -8.45
CA ASP A 211 -1.70 -11.78 -7.47
C ASP A 211 -2.65 -11.00 -6.52
N THR A 212 -3.82 -11.57 -6.21
CA THR A 212 -4.76 -10.94 -5.27
C THR A 212 -4.10 -10.74 -3.90
N PRO A 213 -4.02 -9.50 -3.39
CA PRO A 213 -3.36 -9.23 -2.11
C PRO A 213 -4.04 -9.90 -0.92
N SER A 214 -3.25 -10.24 0.11
CA SER A 214 -3.70 -10.92 1.34
C SER A 214 -4.74 -10.15 2.18
N TYR A 215 -4.99 -8.88 1.87
CA TYR A 215 -6.01 -8.05 2.51
C TYR A 215 -7.39 -8.10 1.82
N TYR A 216 -7.58 -8.96 0.81
CA TYR A 216 -8.89 -9.30 0.24
C TYR A 216 -9.44 -10.59 0.86
N TYR A 217 -10.55 -10.48 1.58
CA TYR A 217 -11.19 -11.60 2.27
C TYR A 217 -12.51 -11.93 1.59
N TYR A 218 -12.60 -13.12 1.00
CA TYR A 218 -13.90 -13.67 0.62
C TYR A 218 -14.74 -13.88 1.87
N VAL A 219 -15.91 -13.26 1.89
CA VAL A 219 -16.87 -13.39 2.98
C VAL A 219 -18.12 -14.15 2.55
N GLY A 220 -18.24 -14.52 1.27
CA GLY A 220 -19.47 -15.08 0.73
C GLY A 220 -20.50 -13.99 0.43
N PRO A 221 -21.67 -14.37 -0.12
CA PRO A 221 -22.71 -13.40 -0.42
C PRO A 221 -23.29 -12.83 0.88
N LEU A 222 -23.31 -11.51 0.99
CA LEU A 222 -23.94 -10.78 2.10
C LEU A 222 -25.45 -10.64 1.87
N ILE A 223 -26.15 -11.78 1.88
CA ILE A 223 -27.59 -11.88 1.62
C ILE A 223 -28.38 -12.04 2.92
N GLU A 224 -29.58 -11.45 2.95
CA GLU A 224 -30.50 -11.60 4.08
C GLU A 224 -31.22 -12.96 4.02
N SER A 225 -31.34 -13.64 5.16
CA SER A 225 -32.16 -14.87 5.30
C SER A 225 -33.21 -14.64 6.37
N PRO A 226 -34.32 -13.94 6.05
CA PRO A 226 -35.35 -13.66 7.04
C PRO A 226 -36.01 -14.96 7.48
N PRO A 227 -36.51 -15.04 8.73
CA PRO A 227 -37.20 -16.21 9.23
C PRO A 227 -38.42 -16.52 8.35
N PRO A 228 -38.76 -17.81 8.21
CA PRO A 228 -39.84 -18.22 7.36
C PRO A 228 -41.20 -17.58 7.79
N ARG A 229 -41.88 -16.87 6.88
CA ARG A 229 -43.29 -16.47 6.99
C ARG A 229 -44.13 -17.06 5.83
N PRO A 230 -45.35 -17.55 6.08
CA PRO A 230 -46.27 -17.99 5.02
C PRO A 230 -46.53 -16.86 4.01
N ILE A 231 -46.65 -17.21 2.72
CA ILE A 231 -46.95 -16.28 1.62
C ILE A 231 -48.24 -16.78 0.98
N ALA A 232 -49.35 -16.10 1.28
CA ALA A 232 -50.69 -16.49 0.84
C ALA A 232 -50.77 -16.62 -0.70
N GLU A 233 -49.97 -15.84 -1.42
CA GLU A 233 -49.87 -15.78 -2.87
C GLU A 233 -49.23 -17.02 -3.52
N LEU A 234 -48.78 -18.01 -2.73
CA LEU A 234 -48.28 -19.29 -3.24
C LEU A 234 -48.99 -20.52 -2.65
N ASP A 235 -49.68 -20.36 -1.51
CA ASP A 235 -50.18 -21.49 -0.72
C ASP A 235 -51.42 -22.17 -1.33
N ASP A 236 -52.21 -21.46 -2.14
CA ASP A 236 -53.42 -21.97 -2.82
C ASP A 236 -53.21 -22.25 -4.32
N TRP A 237 -51.96 -22.20 -4.81
CA TRP A 237 -51.64 -22.40 -6.22
C TRP A 237 -51.30 -23.86 -6.53
N ASP A 238 -52.00 -24.48 -7.50
CA ASP A 238 -51.65 -25.81 -8.01
C ASP A 238 -50.15 -25.89 -8.36
N ASN A 239 -49.47 -26.91 -7.86
CA ASN A 239 -48.02 -27.07 -7.92
C ASN A 239 -47.53 -28.13 -8.92
N GLN A 240 -48.40 -28.68 -9.77
CA GLN A 240 -48.02 -29.69 -10.77
C GLN A 240 -47.09 -29.15 -11.86
N LEU A 241 -47.19 -27.87 -12.20
CA LEU A 241 -46.38 -27.24 -13.24
C LEU A 241 -45.14 -26.51 -12.67
N PRO A 242 -44.01 -26.47 -13.40
CA PRO A 242 -42.83 -25.76 -12.96
C PRO A 242 -43.11 -24.26 -12.79
N LEU A 243 -42.49 -23.64 -11.78
CA LEU A 243 -42.65 -22.22 -11.48
C LEU A 243 -41.48 -21.41 -12.07
N VAL A 244 -41.79 -20.47 -12.95
CA VAL A 244 -40.89 -19.43 -13.42
C VAL A 244 -41.08 -18.21 -12.54
N TYR A 245 -40.02 -17.79 -11.85
CA TYR A 245 -40.04 -16.57 -11.04
C TYR A 245 -39.44 -15.41 -11.83
N PHE A 246 -40.29 -14.45 -12.18
CA PHE A 246 -39.92 -13.23 -12.88
C PHE A 246 -39.71 -12.07 -11.88
N ASN A 247 -38.55 -11.44 -11.89
CA ASN A 247 -38.27 -10.27 -11.04
C ASN A 247 -37.86 -9.06 -11.87
N CYS A 248 -38.65 -7.99 -11.79
CA CYS A 248 -38.40 -6.73 -12.49
C CYS A 248 -37.31 -5.88 -11.83
N GLY A 249 -36.96 -6.14 -10.57
CA GLY A 249 -36.08 -5.29 -9.78
C GLY A 249 -36.72 -3.96 -9.37
N SER A 250 -36.15 -3.28 -8.37
CA SER A 250 -36.65 -1.98 -7.87
C SER A 250 -36.15 -0.77 -8.67
N THR A 251 -35.20 -0.95 -9.59
CA THR A 251 -34.60 0.11 -10.42
C THR A 251 -34.37 -0.40 -11.85
N GLY A 252 -34.29 0.49 -12.85
CA GLY A 252 -33.97 0.15 -14.25
C GLY A 252 -35.00 0.68 -15.25
N ALA A 253 -34.97 0.18 -16.49
CA ALA A 253 -35.92 0.52 -17.55
C ALA A 253 -37.34 -0.03 -17.28
N HIS A 254 -38.37 0.72 -17.68
CA HIS A 254 -39.77 0.32 -17.50
C HIS A 254 -40.06 -1.04 -18.16
N PRO A 255 -40.66 -2.02 -17.44
CA PRO A 255 -40.84 -3.40 -17.92
C PRO A 255 -42.05 -3.55 -18.86
N GLY A 256 -42.17 -2.69 -19.88
CA GLY A 256 -43.31 -2.68 -20.81
C GLY A 256 -43.47 -3.94 -21.66
N PHE A 257 -42.38 -4.70 -21.85
CA PHE A 257 -42.42 -5.98 -22.56
C PHE A 257 -43.28 -7.05 -21.85
N LEU A 258 -43.55 -6.87 -20.55
CA LEU A 258 -44.40 -7.79 -19.78
C LEU A 258 -45.83 -7.84 -20.30
N ASP A 259 -46.34 -6.76 -20.89
CA ASP A 259 -47.71 -6.72 -21.40
C ASP A 259 -47.91 -7.85 -22.43
N GLU A 260 -47.06 -7.93 -23.46
CA GLU A 260 -47.17 -8.99 -24.46
C GLU A 260 -46.63 -10.34 -23.94
N ALA A 261 -45.53 -10.34 -23.18
CA ALA A 261 -44.90 -11.56 -22.69
C ALA A 261 -45.84 -12.38 -21.80
N LEU A 262 -46.54 -11.73 -20.86
CA LEU A 262 -47.44 -12.42 -19.94
C LEU A 262 -48.67 -12.99 -20.67
N HIS A 263 -49.23 -12.29 -21.65
CA HIS A 263 -50.32 -12.83 -22.48
C HIS A 263 -49.90 -14.10 -23.22
N ARG A 264 -48.67 -14.14 -23.74
CA ARG A 264 -48.12 -15.33 -24.42
C ARG A 264 -47.81 -16.47 -23.43
N MET A 265 -47.38 -16.14 -22.22
CA MET A 265 -47.12 -17.11 -21.15
C MET A 265 -48.40 -17.71 -20.55
N ALA A 266 -49.56 -17.06 -20.69
CA ALA A 266 -50.84 -17.55 -20.16
C ALA A 266 -51.27 -18.91 -20.71
N HIS A 267 -50.69 -19.34 -21.85
CA HIS A 267 -51.00 -20.60 -22.51
C HIS A 267 -49.86 -21.64 -22.42
N LYS A 268 -48.84 -21.36 -21.61
CA LYS A 268 -47.64 -22.21 -21.50
C LYS A 268 -47.76 -23.24 -20.37
N PRO A 269 -47.07 -24.40 -20.47
CA PRO A 269 -47.13 -25.46 -19.47
C PRO A 269 -46.24 -25.18 -18.25
N TYR A 270 -46.25 -23.95 -17.76
CA TYR A 270 -45.54 -23.50 -16.56
C TYR A 270 -46.29 -22.35 -15.88
N ARG A 271 -46.02 -22.17 -14.59
CA ARG A 271 -46.54 -21.07 -13.78
C ARG A 271 -45.59 -19.89 -13.79
N VAL A 272 -46.09 -18.67 -13.73
CA VAL A 272 -45.28 -17.44 -13.73
C VAL A 272 -45.66 -16.56 -12.55
N LEU A 273 -44.76 -16.42 -11.58
CA LEU A 273 -44.88 -15.39 -10.55
C LEU A 273 -44.05 -14.18 -10.95
N VAL A 274 -44.65 -12.99 -10.98
CA VAL A 274 -43.95 -11.75 -11.29
C VAL A 274 -43.90 -10.85 -10.05
N THR A 275 -42.70 -10.41 -9.65
CA THR A 275 -42.53 -9.30 -8.70
C THR A 275 -42.16 -8.01 -9.43
N THR A 276 -43.03 -7.00 -9.33
CA THR A 276 -42.91 -5.74 -10.08
C THR A 276 -42.18 -4.63 -9.32
N ALA A 277 -42.12 -4.71 -8.00
CA ALA A 277 -41.72 -3.59 -7.13
C ALA A 277 -42.50 -2.28 -7.43
N GLY A 278 -43.77 -2.39 -7.85
CA GLY A 278 -44.62 -1.26 -8.23
C GLY A 278 -44.29 -0.63 -9.59
N ARG A 279 -43.41 -1.23 -10.40
CA ARG A 279 -42.93 -0.66 -11.68
C ARG A 279 -43.74 -1.07 -12.90
N TRP A 280 -44.74 -1.92 -12.74
CA TRP A 280 -45.65 -2.35 -13.79
C TRP A 280 -47.09 -2.31 -13.26
N SER A 281 -48.00 -1.74 -14.04
CA SER A 281 -49.40 -1.51 -13.67
C SER A 281 -50.41 -2.22 -14.58
N GLY A 282 -49.93 -3.07 -15.49
CA GLY A 282 -50.80 -3.85 -16.35
C GLY A 282 -51.65 -4.86 -15.56
N GLN A 283 -52.69 -5.38 -16.20
CA GLN A 283 -53.57 -6.40 -15.63
C GLN A 283 -53.59 -7.62 -16.53
N ILE A 284 -53.50 -8.80 -15.92
CA ILE A 284 -53.65 -10.07 -16.64
C ILE A 284 -54.44 -11.06 -15.78
N GLU A 285 -55.43 -11.68 -16.39
CA GLU A 285 -56.22 -12.75 -15.77
C GLU A 285 -55.84 -14.08 -16.42
N ALA A 286 -55.00 -14.87 -15.75
CA ALA A 286 -54.63 -16.21 -16.19
C ALA A 286 -54.40 -17.12 -14.98
N LEU A 287 -54.85 -18.38 -15.06
CA LEU A 287 -54.74 -19.34 -13.95
C LEU A 287 -53.29 -19.68 -13.58
N ASN A 288 -52.38 -19.58 -14.55
CA ASN A 288 -50.95 -19.87 -14.40
C ASN A 288 -50.08 -18.62 -14.21
N ILE A 289 -50.65 -17.42 -14.00
CA ILE A 289 -49.89 -16.20 -13.77
C ILE A 289 -50.36 -15.52 -12.48
N ARG A 290 -49.39 -15.10 -11.65
CA ARG A 290 -49.64 -14.23 -10.50
C ARG A 290 -48.67 -13.06 -10.55
N VAL A 291 -49.17 -11.85 -10.34
CA VAL A 291 -48.38 -10.63 -10.30
C VAL A 291 -48.57 -9.98 -8.93
N VAL A 292 -47.46 -9.68 -8.27
CA VAL A 292 -47.43 -9.10 -6.92
C VAL A 292 -46.36 -8.02 -6.87
N ASP A 293 -46.51 -7.04 -5.99
CA ASP A 293 -45.48 -5.99 -5.86
C ASP A 293 -44.22 -6.52 -5.18
N PHE A 294 -44.39 -7.28 -4.10
CA PHE A 294 -43.27 -7.77 -3.30
C PHE A 294 -43.57 -9.12 -2.64
N VAL A 295 -42.63 -10.05 -2.77
CA VAL A 295 -42.56 -11.28 -1.96
C VAL A 295 -41.11 -11.58 -1.61
N PRO A 296 -40.84 -12.23 -0.46
CA PRO A 296 -39.50 -12.69 -0.12
C PRO A 296 -38.90 -13.61 -1.20
N ALA A 297 -37.86 -13.15 -1.91
CA ALA A 297 -37.29 -13.87 -3.04
C ALA A 297 -36.86 -15.31 -2.70
N ALA A 298 -36.22 -15.51 -1.53
CA ALA A 298 -35.76 -16.83 -1.08
C ALA A 298 -36.89 -17.87 -1.01
N TRP A 299 -38.11 -17.43 -0.68
CA TRP A 299 -39.28 -18.30 -0.55
C TRP A 299 -39.82 -18.76 -1.90
N VAL A 300 -39.87 -17.84 -2.86
CA VAL A 300 -40.28 -18.15 -4.23
C VAL A 300 -39.25 -19.06 -4.88
N LEU A 301 -37.96 -18.71 -4.73
CA LEU A 301 -36.86 -19.43 -5.35
C LEU A 301 -36.71 -20.86 -4.84
N ALA A 302 -37.04 -21.14 -3.57
CA ALA A 302 -37.09 -22.51 -3.05
C ALA A 302 -38.11 -23.42 -3.78
N ARG A 303 -39.06 -22.84 -4.53
CA ARG A 303 -40.09 -23.54 -5.32
C ARG A 303 -39.95 -23.32 -6.82
N ALA A 304 -39.06 -22.42 -7.24
CA ALA A 304 -38.90 -22.04 -8.63
C ALA A 304 -38.10 -23.10 -9.40
N ALA A 305 -38.52 -23.39 -10.62
CA ALA A 305 -37.74 -24.15 -11.58
C ALA A 305 -36.73 -23.26 -12.33
N LEU A 306 -37.03 -21.97 -12.43
CA LEU A 306 -36.26 -21.00 -13.21
C LEU A 306 -36.44 -19.59 -12.64
N PHE A 307 -35.34 -18.84 -12.56
CA PHE A 307 -35.36 -17.42 -12.24
C PHE A 307 -35.14 -16.60 -13.52
N VAL A 308 -35.99 -15.61 -13.76
CA VAL A 308 -35.90 -14.70 -14.91
C VAL A 308 -35.92 -13.27 -14.39
N GLY A 309 -34.96 -12.45 -14.76
CA GLY A 309 -35.04 -11.05 -14.37
C GLY A 309 -33.76 -10.25 -14.45
N VAL A 310 -33.96 -8.95 -14.32
CA VAL A 310 -32.92 -7.92 -14.34
C VAL A 310 -32.60 -7.60 -12.88
N GLY A 311 -31.97 -8.56 -12.21
CA GLY A 311 -31.60 -8.46 -10.81
C GLY A 311 -30.15 -8.04 -10.63
N GLY A 312 -29.89 -7.17 -9.65
CA GLY A 312 -28.54 -7.02 -9.12
C GLY A 312 -28.04 -8.34 -8.49
N ILE A 313 -26.76 -8.37 -8.12
CA ILE A 313 -26.07 -9.57 -7.63
C ILE A 313 -26.80 -10.31 -6.49
N GLY A 314 -27.51 -9.59 -5.61
CA GLY A 314 -28.31 -10.21 -4.55
C GLY A 314 -29.37 -11.19 -5.07
N SER A 315 -30.09 -10.85 -6.14
CA SER A 315 -31.11 -11.72 -6.73
C SER A 315 -30.49 -12.96 -7.39
N ILE A 316 -29.35 -12.77 -8.07
CA ILE A 316 -28.58 -13.87 -8.67
C ILE A 316 -28.13 -14.84 -7.57
N TYR A 317 -27.56 -14.32 -6.48
CA TYR A 317 -27.17 -15.16 -5.34
C TYR A 317 -28.33 -15.86 -4.66
N HIS A 318 -29.49 -15.21 -4.52
CA HIS A 318 -30.67 -15.89 -4.00
C HIS A 318 -31.08 -17.06 -4.88
N ALA A 319 -31.05 -16.91 -6.21
CA ALA A 319 -31.41 -17.99 -7.14
C ALA A 319 -30.39 -19.12 -7.10
N LEU A 320 -29.10 -18.79 -7.22
CA LEU A 320 -28.01 -19.77 -7.20
C LEU A 320 -27.90 -20.50 -5.85
N ARG A 321 -28.17 -19.83 -4.73
CA ARG A 321 -28.22 -20.47 -3.40
C ARG A 321 -29.35 -21.50 -3.27
N GLN A 322 -30.42 -21.36 -4.05
CA GLN A 322 -31.51 -22.34 -4.11
C GLN A 322 -31.30 -23.37 -5.23
N GLY A 323 -30.16 -23.34 -5.93
CA GLY A 323 -29.88 -24.21 -7.06
C GLY A 323 -30.78 -23.95 -8.27
N VAL A 324 -31.30 -22.72 -8.41
CA VAL A 324 -32.21 -22.33 -9.48
C VAL A 324 -31.43 -21.69 -10.64
N PRO A 325 -31.56 -22.18 -11.87
CA PRO A 325 -30.94 -21.56 -13.05
C PRO A 325 -31.45 -20.14 -13.31
N VAL A 326 -30.60 -19.31 -13.92
CA VAL A 326 -30.87 -17.87 -14.13
C VAL A 326 -30.97 -17.51 -15.62
N ILE A 327 -32.04 -16.83 -16.02
CA ILE A 327 -32.10 -16.07 -17.28
C ILE A 327 -32.05 -14.58 -16.94
N GLY A 328 -31.05 -13.89 -17.48
CA GLY A 328 -30.92 -12.46 -17.27
C GLY A 328 -30.35 -11.74 -18.47
N ALA A 329 -30.56 -10.43 -18.50
CA ALA A 329 -29.90 -9.53 -19.43
C ALA A 329 -29.31 -8.33 -18.67
N PRO A 330 -28.08 -7.93 -19.00
CA PRO A 330 -27.38 -6.86 -18.31
C PRO A 330 -27.91 -5.50 -18.82
N GLU A 331 -28.42 -4.70 -17.89
CA GLU A 331 -28.72 -3.27 -18.09
C GLU A 331 -27.54 -2.39 -17.65
N ARG A 332 -26.73 -2.88 -16.71
CA ARG A 332 -25.57 -2.18 -16.13
C ARG A 332 -24.31 -3.04 -16.19
N LEU A 333 -23.14 -2.40 -16.09
CA LEU A 333 -21.84 -3.07 -16.23
C LEU A 333 -21.56 -4.10 -15.12
N ASP A 334 -22.01 -3.88 -13.90
CA ASP A 334 -21.88 -4.85 -12.80
C ASP A 334 -22.63 -6.16 -13.11
N GLN A 335 -23.82 -6.05 -13.71
CA GLN A 335 -24.63 -7.21 -14.12
C GLN A 335 -23.96 -8.01 -15.25
N GLU A 336 -23.19 -7.34 -16.11
CA GLU A 336 -22.42 -7.95 -17.20
C GLU A 336 -21.43 -9.00 -16.65
N TYR A 337 -20.70 -8.67 -15.58
CA TYR A 337 -19.76 -9.57 -14.91
C TYR A 337 -20.45 -10.83 -14.39
N HIS A 338 -21.54 -10.68 -13.65
CA HIS A 338 -22.22 -11.80 -13.02
C HIS A 338 -22.94 -12.70 -14.03
N LEU A 339 -23.63 -12.13 -15.02
CA LEU A 339 -24.32 -12.92 -16.04
C LEU A 339 -23.34 -13.62 -16.98
N ASN A 340 -22.15 -13.07 -17.21
CA ASN A 340 -21.08 -13.79 -17.90
C ASN A 340 -20.69 -15.06 -17.14
N ARG A 341 -20.55 -14.97 -15.80
CA ARG A 341 -20.25 -16.15 -14.96
C ARG A 341 -21.40 -17.15 -14.96
N VAL A 342 -22.65 -16.70 -14.92
CA VAL A 342 -23.83 -17.59 -15.06
C VAL A 342 -23.74 -18.40 -16.35
N ARG A 343 -23.47 -17.75 -17.49
CA ARG A 343 -23.32 -18.42 -18.78
C ARG A 343 -22.11 -19.36 -18.79
N ASP A 344 -20.94 -18.88 -18.40
CA ASP A 344 -19.67 -19.59 -18.54
C ASP A 344 -19.58 -20.84 -17.65
N LEU A 345 -20.28 -20.83 -16.50
CA LEU A 345 -20.38 -21.96 -15.60
C LEU A 345 -21.56 -22.90 -15.93
N GLY A 346 -22.37 -22.56 -16.93
CA GLY A 346 -23.55 -23.35 -17.30
C GLY A 346 -24.61 -23.35 -16.20
N LEU A 347 -24.83 -22.20 -15.56
CA LEU A 347 -25.81 -21.99 -14.48
C LEU A 347 -27.09 -21.32 -15.00
N GLY A 348 -27.18 -21.06 -16.30
CA GLY A 348 -28.30 -20.37 -16.91
C GLY A 348 -27.96 -19.78 -18.27
N CYS A 349 -28.76 -18.81 -18.69
CA CYS A 349 -28.64 -18.13 -19.97
C CYS A 349 -28.50 -16.62 -19.78
N LYS A 350 -27.58 -16.04 -20.53
CA LYS A 350 -27.43 -14.59 -20.63
C LYS A 350 -27.93 -14.14 -22.00
N LEU A 351 -29.00 -13.34 -22.00
CA LEU A 351 -29.49 -12.66 -23.19
C LEU A 351 -28.83 -11.28 -23.31
N ASN A 352 -28.73 -10.76 -24.53
CA ASN A 352 -28.51 -9.32 -24.69
C ASN A 352 -29.82 -8.57 -24.38
N TRP A 353 -29.70 -7.28 -24.05
CA TRP A 353 -30.84 -6.48 -23.61
C TRP A 353 -31.99 -6.46 -24.64
N ASP A 354 -31.65 -6.28 -25.92
CA ASP A 354 -32.63 -6.27 -27.01
C ASP A 354 -33.39 -7.59 -27.15
N ALA A 355 -32.73 -8.75 -26.98
CA ALA A 355 -33.39 -10.05 -27.03
C ALA A 355 -34.28 -10.26 -25.81
N PHE A 356 -33.88 -9.80 -24.64
CA PHE A 356 -34.67 -9.91 -23.41
C PHE A 356 -35.97 -9.11 -23.48
N LEU A 357 -35.94 -7.93 -24.11
CA LEU A 357 -37.13 -7.09 -24.32
C LEU A 357 -38.07 -7.62 -25.41
N ARG A 358 -37.64 -8.57 -26.24
CA ARG A 358 -38.49 -9.20 -27.26
C ARG A 358 -39.10 -10.48 -26.73
N VAL A 359 -40.39 -10.65 -27.00
CA VAL A 359 -41.18 -11.76 -26.45
C VAL A 359 -40.72 -13.13 -26.95
N ASP A 360 -40.45 -13.27 -28.25
CA ASP A 360 -40.06 -14.58 -28.81
C ASP A 360 -38.70 -15.07 -28.29
N PRO A 361 -37.59 -14.30 -28.33
CA PRO A 361 -36.32 -14.76 -27.77
C PRO A 361 -36.35 -15.04 -26.27
N LEU A 362 -37.12 -14.26 -25.51
CA LEU A 362 -37.30 -14.47 -24.06
C LEU A 362 -38.04 -15.79 -23.80
N LEU A 363 -39.13 -16.05 -24.51
CA LEU A 363 -39.89 -17.30 -24.40
C LEU A 363 -39.08 -18.51 -24.86
N GLU A 364 -38.35 -18.40 -25.97
CA GLU A 364 -37.46 -19.45 -26.46
C GLU A 364 -36.40 -19.81 -25.42
N ALA A 365 -35.80 -18.81 -24.77
CA ALA A 365 -34.83 -19.03 -23.71
C ALA A 365 -35.46 -19.72 -22.48
N ILE A 366 -36.67 -19.32 -22.09
CA ILE A 366 -37.41 -19.94 -20.98
C ILE A 366 -37.74 -21.41 -21.31
N ASP A 367 -38.29 -21.65 -22.50
CA ASP A 367 -38.68 -22.98 -22.97
C ASP A 367 -37.47 -23.91 -23.07
N ASP A 368 -36.34 -23.45 -23.64
CA ASP A 368 -35.10 -24.23 -23.78
C ASP A 368 -34.54 -24.62 -22.40
N LEU A 369 -34.46 -23.66 -21.47
CA LEU A 369 -33.88 -23.90 -20.14
C LEU A 369 -34.76 -24.80 -19.27
N LEU A 370 -36.09 -24.70 -19.41
CA LEU A 370 -37.02 -25.63 -18.77
C LEU A 370 -36.93 -27.04 -19.39
N ALA A 371 -36.83 -27.16 -20.71
CA ALA A 371 -36.69 -28.45 -21.40
C ALA A 371 -35.36 -29.15 -21.05
N ARG A 372 -34.30 -28.38 -20.84
CA ARG A 372 -32.95 -28.86 -20.51
C ARG A 372 -32.61 -28.74 -19.02
N ARG A 373 -33.63 -28.60 -18.17
CA ARG A 373 -33.46 -28.34 -16.72
C ARG A 373 -32.54 -29.35 -16.03
N ASP A 374 -32.59 -30.61 -16.43
CA ASP A 374 -31.76 -31.69 -15.87
C ASP A 374 -30.26 -31.52 -16.17
N GLU A 375 -29.89 -30.74 -17.19
CA GLU A 375 -28.49 -30.39 -17.49
C GLU A 375 -27.94 -29.29 -16.58
N PHE A 376 -28.78 -28.33 -16.18
CA PHE A 376 -28.40 -27.16 -15.38
C PHE A 376 -28.50 -27.44 -13.87
N THR A 377 -29.49 -28.24 -13.45
CA THR A 377 -29.81 -28.49 -12.05
C THR A 377 -28.61 -29.01 -11.25
N PRO A 378 -27.85 -30.03 -11.70
CA PRO A 378 -26.70 -30.52 -10.95
C PRO A 378 -25.59 -29.45 -10.74
N ARG A 379 -25.37 -28.59 -11.74
CA ARG A 379 -24.37 -27.51 -11.65
C ARG A 379 -24.81 -26.42 -10.68
N CYS A 380 -26.08 -26.04 -10.74
CA CYS A 380 -26.66 -25.06 -9.82
C CYS A 380 -26.67 -25.60 -8.39
N GLN A 381 -27.01 -26.89 -8.19
CA GLN A 381 -26.96 -27.54 -6.87
C GLN A 381 -25.53 -27.63 -6.31
N ALA A 382 -24.53 -27.91 -7.15
CA ALA A 382 -23.13 -27.92 -6.73
C ALA A 382 -22.67 -26.54 -6.25
N LEU A 383 -23.02 -25.47 -6.98
CA LEU A 383 -22.71 -24.10 -6.53
C LEU A 383 -23.55 -23.71 -5.30
N ALA A 384 -24.81 -24.12 -5.22
CA ALA A 384 -25.67 -23.90 -4.07
C ALA A 384 -25.08 -24.48 -2.78
N ALA A 385 -24.51 -25.70 -2.86
CA ALA A 385 -23.82 -26.33 -1.74
C ALA A 385 -22.62 -25.48 -1.27
N HIS A 386 -21.77 -25.02 -2.20
CA HIS A 386 -20.67 -24.12 -1.88
C HIS A 386 -21.14 -22.80 -1.27
N ILE A 387 -22.18 -22.15 -1.83
CA ILE A 387 -22.76 -20.92 -1.26
C ILE A 387 -23.33 -21.18 0.14
N GLY A 388 -23.90 -22.37 0.37
CA GLY A 388 -24.47 -22.78 1.66
C GLY A 388 -23.44 -22.93 2.78
N GLU A 389 -22.17 -23.17 2.44
CA GLU A 389 -21.06 -23.22 3.41
C GLU A 389 -20.72 -21.85 4.00
N TRP A 390 -21.13 -20.76 3.33
CA TRP A 390 -20.87 -19.39 3.76
C TRP A 390 -21.98 -18.84 4.65
N ASN A 391 -21.57 -18.33 5.81
CA ASN A 391 -22.35 -17.39 6.61
C ASN A 391 -21.73 -16.00 6.46
N GLY A 392 -22.30 -15.19 5.56
CA GLY A 392 -21.69 -13.94 5.10
C GLY A 392 -21.30 -12.97 6.21
N GLY A 393 -22.22 -12.72 7.14
CA GLY A 393 -21.97 -11.83 8.28
C GLY A 393 -20.89 -12.37 9.22
N GLU A 394 -20.94 -13.67 9.55
CA GLU A 394 -19.95 -14.29 10.44
C GLU A 394 -18.56 -14.36 9.81
N ALA A 395 -18.46 -14.67 8.50
CA ALA A 395 -17.19 -14.67 7.79
C ALA A 395 -16.56 -13.25 7.74
N ALA A 396 -17.39 -12.22 7.52
CA ALA A 396 -16.94 -10.83 7.62
C ALA A 396 -16.48 -10.46 9.04
N ALA A 397 -17.23 -10.86 10.06
CA ALA A 397 -16.84 -10.64 11.44
C ALA A 397 -15.56 -11.41 11.83
N ASP A 398 -15.33 -12.61 11.27
CA ASP A 398 -14.08 -13.35 11.46
C ASP A 398 -12.88 -12.62 10.82
N ALA A 399 -13.07 -12.01 9.64
CA ALA A 399 -12.05 -11.21 8.99
C ALA A 399 -11.71 -9.96 9.83
N ILE A 400 -12.72 -9.30 10.40
CA ILE A 400 -12.54 -8.12 11.27
C ILE A 400 -11.90 -8.49 12.61
N ASP A 401 -12.28 -9.62 13.22
CA ASP A 401 -11.61 -10.15 14.42
C ASP A 401 -10.12 -10.40 14.13
N ALA A 402 -9.82 -11.05 13.00
CA ALA A 402 -8.43 -11.29 12.60
C ALA A 402 -7.67 -10.00 12.32
N PHE A 403 -8.31 -9.00 11.75
CA PHE A 403 -7.73 -7.68 11.53
C PHE A 403 -7.33 -7.02 12.87
N PHE A 404 -8.25 -6.94 13.84
CA PHE A 404 -7.95 -6.36 15.15
C PHE A 404 -6.94 -7.20 15.95
N VAL A 405 -6.98 -8.53 15.84
CA VAL A 405 -5.95 -9.40 16.42
C VAL A 405 -4.60 -9.13 15.76
N ALA A 406 -4.54 -9.01 14.44
CA ALA A 406 -3.30 -8.78 13.71
C ALA A 406 -2.69 -7.40 13.99
N GLN A 407 -3.53 -6.39 14.29
CA GLN A 407 -3.08 -5.09 14.76
C GLN A 407 -2.59 -5.12 16.22
N ARG A 408 -3.19 -5.96 17.07
CA ARG A 408 -2.81 -6.12 18.47
C ARG A 408 -1.65 -7.10 18.67
N SER A 409 -1.43 -8.02 17.73
CA SER A 409 -0.27 -8.91 17.69
C SER A 409 0.92 -8.14 17.12
N ALA A 410 1.80 -7.68 18.01
CA ALA A 410 3.18 -7.26 17.79
C ALA A 410 3.61 -7.04 16.33
N HIS A 411 3.80 -5.76 15.94
CA HIS A 411 4.53 -5.30 14.75
C HIS A 411 4.32 -6.12 13.46
N GLN A 412 3.34 -5.74 12.63
CA GLN A 412 3.35 -6.20 11.24
C GLN A 412 4.54 -5.60 10.49
N ILE A 413 5.35 -6.48 9.90
CA ILE A 413 6.54 -6.11 9.15
C ILE A 413 6.19 -6.10 7.66
N GLU A 414 6.34 -4.96 6.99
CA GLU A 414 6.17 -4.86 5.53
C GLU A 414 7.16 -5.77 4.81
N ALA A 415 6.75 -6.37 3.69
CA ALA A 415 7.53 -7.43 3.02
C ALA A 415 8.99 -7.03 2.71
N VAL A 416 9.22 -5.78 2.29
CA VAL A 416 10.56 -5.24 1.95
C VAL A 416 11.49 -5.07 3.16
N TYR A 417 10.94 -5.00 4.38
CA TYR A 417 11.71 -4.88 5.62
C TYR A 417 11.80 -6.20 6.40
N ARG A 418 11.18 -7.29 5.92
CA ARG A 418 11.28 -8.61 6.55
C ARG A 418 12.67 -9.17 6.39
N MET A 419 13.31 -9.49 7.50
CA MET A 419 14.61 -10.13 7.51
C MET A 419 14.60 -11.32 8.47
N PRO A 420 14.73 -12.57 7.97
CA PRO A 420 14.89 -13.74 8.84
C PRO A 420 16.08 -13.57 9.78
N GLU A 421 16.00 -14.12 10.99
CA GLU A 421 17.05 -13.97 12.01
C GLU A 421 18.48 -14.17 11.50
N PRO A 422 18.82 -15.23 10.74
CA PRO A 422 20.19 -15.41 10.25
C PRO A 422 20.65 -14.26 9.34
N GLU A 423 19.77 -13.74 8.51
CA GLU A 423 20.06 -12.61 7.63
C GLU A 423 20.15 -11.30 8.41
N PHE A 424 19.32 -11.13 9.45
CA PHE A 424 19.38 -9.93 10.28
C PHE A 424 20.66 -9.87 11.10
N ILE A 425 21.11 -11.01 11.63
CA ILE A 425 22.42 -11.10 12.29
C ILE A 425 23.55 -10.81 11.31
N HIS A 426 23.48 -11.35 10.09
CA HIS A 426 24.47 -11.08 9.05
C HIS A 426 24.52 -9.59 8.67
N HIS A 427 23.35 -8.98 8.49
CA HIS A 427 23.18 -7.54 8.25
C HIS A 427 23.80 -6.69 9.36
N LEU A 428 23.49 -7.00 10.62
CA LEU A 428 24.07 -6.29 11.77
C LEU A 428 25.59 -6.49 11.85
N ASN A 429 26.07 -7.72 11.71
CA ASN A 429 27.50 -8.05 11.79
C ASN A 429 28.33 -7.33 10.71
N LEU A 430 27.76 -7.09 9.51
CA LEU A 430 28.43 -6.32 8.46
C LEU A 430 28.35 -4.81 8.66
N SER A 431 27.22 -4.31 9.17
CA SER A 431 26.94 -2.86 9.27
C SER A 431 27.31 -2.24 10.62
N THR A 432 27.83 -3.02 11.56
CA THR A 432 28.28 -2.57 12.90
C THR A 432 29.75 -2.90 13.12
N PRO A 433 30.42 -2.30 14.13
CA PRO A 433 31.84 -2.57 14.37
C PRO A 433 32.11 -4.04 14.72
N ALA A 434 33.28 -4.55 14.35
CA ALA A 434 33.64 -5.97 14.41
C ALA A 434 33.74 -6.58 15.83
N ASN A 435 33.62 -5.76 16.87
CA ASN A 435 33.64 -6.18 18.27
C ASN A 435 32.31 -6.80 18.73
N LEU A 436 31.20 -6.63 17.99
CA LEU A 436 29.94 -7.34 18.24
C LEU A 436 29.88 -8.57 17.33
N GLY A 437 30.38 -9.70 17.84
CA GLY A 437 30.42 -10.94 17.06
C GLY A 437 29.04 -11.53 16.78
N VAL A 438 28.94 -12.44 15.80
CA VAL A 438 27.70 -13.13 15.41
C VAL A 438 26.94 -13.74 16.60
N GLU A 439 27.65 -14.39 17.53
CA GLU A 439 27.03 -15.03 18.71
C GLU A 439 26.56 -14.02 19.77
N GLU A 440 27.26 -12.90 19.91
CA GLU A 440 26.85 -11.81 20.80
C GLU A 440 25.60 -11.12 20.26
N LEU A 441 25.56 -10.83 18.97
CA LEU A 441 24.38 -10.29 18.29
C LEU A 441 23.19 -11.24 18.44
N ARG A 442 23.37 -12.55 18.25
CA ARG A 442 22.30 -13.54 18.47
C ARG A 442 21.77 -13.48 19.90
N THR A 443 22.67 -13.52 20.88
CA THR A 443 22.32 -13.47 22.31
C THR A 443 21.56 -12.19 22.65
N LEU A 444 22.02 -11.06 22.11
CA LEU A 444 21.43 -9.74 22.29
C LEU A 444 20.02 -9.68 21.69
N LEU A 445 19.83 -10.18 20.46
CA LEU A 445 18.51 -10.23 19.82
C LEU A 445 17.54 -11.10 20.63
N HIS A 446 17.94 -12.32 20.99
CA HIS A 446 17.09 -13.27 21.73
C HIS A 446 16.67 -12.75 23.10
N ARG A 447 17.60 -12.11 23.84
CA ARG A 447 17.29 -11.48 25.13
C ARG A 447 16.28 -10.34 25.00
N ASN A 448 16.27 -9.65 23.87
CA ASN A 448 15.44 -8.47 23.63
C ASN A 448 14.09 -8.78 22.99
N LEU A 449 13.84 -10.01 22.54
CA LEU A 449 12.52 -10.42 22.03
C LEU A 449 11.40 -10.17 23.07
N SER A 450 11.67 -10.43 24.36
CA SER A 450 10.70 -10.18 25.43
C SER A 450 10.64 -8.72 25.89
N ARG A 451 11.56 -7.86 25.43
CA ARG A 451 11.65 -6.43 25.78
C ARG A 451 10.97 -5.53 24.75
N GLY A 452 10.35 -6.10 23.71
CA GLY A 452 9.62 -5.33 22.70
C GLY A 452 10.41 -5.02 21.43
N LEU A 453 11.56 -5.68 21.21
CA LEU A 453 12.27 -5.64 19.93
C LEU A 453 11.30 -6.00 18.78
N PRO A 454 11.12 -5.16 17.75
CA PRO A 454 10.18 -5.41 16.64
C PRO A 454 10.44 -6.74 15.91
N HIS A 455 9.55 -7.72 16.05
CA HIS A 455 9.68 -9.02 15.38
C HIS A 455 8.33 -9.71 15.21
N VAL A 456 8.26 -10.66 14.28
CA VAL A 456 7.18 -11.65 14.16
C VAL A 456 7.75 -13.06 14.23
N ARG A 457 6.97 -14.01 14.74
CA ARG A 457 7.32 -15.44 14.73
C ARG A 457 6.61 -16.15 13.60
N GLN A 458 7.36 -16.85 12.75
CA GLN A 458 6.83 -17.69 11.67
C GLN A 458 7.23 -19.14 11.95
N GLY A 459 6.36 -19.88 12.63
CA GLY A 459 6.69 -21.21 13.13
C GLY A 459 7.80 -21.15 14.19
N SER A 460 8.92 -21.83 13.95
CA SER A 460 10.12 -21.77 14.80
C SER A 460 11.05 -20.59 14.47
N GLU A 461 10.85 -19.92 13.34
CA GLU A 461 11.73 -18.84 12.89
C GLU A 461 11.27 -17.48 13.43
N VAL A 462 12.24 -16.62 13.70
CA VAL A 462 12.03 -15.21 14.07
C VAL A 462 12.37 -14.35 12.86
N VAL A 463 11.46 -13.44 12.51
CA VAL A 463 11.64 -12.47 11.42
C VAL A 463 11.60 -11.07 12.04
N PHE A 464 12.64 -10.29 11.77
CA PHE A 464 12.81 -8.93 12.28
C PHE A 464 12.38 -7.89 11.25
N ASP A 465 11.92 -6.74 11.74
CA ASP A 465 11.74 -5.56 10.90
C ASP A 465 13.11 -4.88 10.78
N ARG A 466 13.72 -4.91 9.60
CA ARG A 466 15.09 -4.43 9.41
C ARG A 466 15.30 -3.00 9.93
N ALA A 467 14.35 -2.09 9.71
CA ALA A 467 14.50 -0.69 10.09
C ALA A 467 14.13 -0.48 11.56
N ASP A 468 12.96 -0.97 11.98
CA ASP A 468 12.46 -0.71 13.33
C ASP A 468 13.24 -1.48 14.39
N SER A 469 13.70 -2.70 14.08
CA SER A 469 14.56 -3.48 14.98
C SER A 469 15.92 -2.82 15.17
N TRP A 470 16.51 -2.28 14.08
CA TRP A 470 17.78 -1.54 14.18
C TRP A 470 17.60 -0.27 15.03
N ASN A 471 16.55 0.52 14.78
CA ASN A 471 16.25 1.71 15.57
C ASN A 471 16.01 1.36 17.05
N TRP A 472 15.27 0.28 17.31
CA TRP A 472 15.01 -0.20 18.67
C TRP A 472 16.31 -0.56 19.39
N LEU A 473 17.20 -1.31 18.73
CA LEU A 473 18.51 -1.67 19.29
C LEU A 473 19.35 -0.42 19.58
N TYR A 474 19.37 0.52 18.65
CA TYR A 474 20.11 1.77 18.81
C TYR A 474 19.60 2.62 19.98
N ASP A 475 18.28 2.60 20.21
CA ASP A 475 17.62 3.40 21.25
C ASP A 475 17.54 2.71 22.62
N HIS A 476 17.54 1.37 22.69
CA HIS A 476 17.21 0.63 23.93
C HIS A 476 18.23 -0.43 24.35
N GLU A 477 19.29 -0.66 23.57
CA GLU A 477 20.32 -1.65 23.88
C GLU A 477 21.70 -0.98 24.05
N PRO A 478 22.13 -0.73 25.30
CA PRO A 478 23.39 -0.06 25.62
C PRO A 478 24.61 -0.68 24.94
N VAL A 479 24.69 -2.01 24.89
CA VAL A 479 25.85 -2.71 24.31
C VAL A 479 25.94 -2.46 22.80
N PHE A 480 24.79 -2.43 22.12
CA PHE A 480 24.71 -2.17 20.70
C PHE A 480 25.13 -0.73 20.37
N PHE A 481 24.55 0.24 21.09
CA PHE A 481 24.86 1.66 20.92
C PHE A 481 26.31 1.99 21.28
N GLU A 482 26.79 1.53 22.44
CA GLU A 482 28.13 1.84 22.95
C GLU A 482 29.22 1.33 22.01
N SER A 483 28.99 0.18 21.37
CA SER A 483 29.89 -0.36 20.36
C SER A 483 30.07 0.59 19.18
N ASP A 484 28.96 1.01 18.56
CA ASP A 484 28.95 1.95 17.44
C ASP A 484 29.58 3.29 17.85
N TYR A 485 29.14 3.84 18.97
CA TYR A 485 29.62 5.13 19.49
C TYR A 485 31.14 5.13 19.70
N ARG A 486 31.70 4.08 20.33
CA ARG A 486 33.14 3.98 20.58
C ARG A 486 33.95 3.88 19.30
N ALA A 487 33.49 3.11 18.31
CA ALA A 487 34.17 3.00 17.02
C ALA A 487 34.16 4.34 16.27
N LEU A 488 33.05 5.08 16.33
CA LEU A 488 32.96 6.42 15.76
C LEU A 488 33.84 7.43 16.50
N GLU A 489 33.96 7.35 17.82
CA GLU A 489 34.89 8.16 18.63
C GLU A 489 36.35 7.85 18.32
N GLU A 490 36.70 6.57 18.14
CA GLU A 490 38.04 6.16 17.75
C GLU A 490 38.42 6.73 16.38
N LYS A 491 37.56 6.57 15.36
CA LYS A 491 37.76 7.22 14.06
C LYS A 491 37.98 8.73 14.21
N ARG A 492 37.19 9.40 15.04
CA ARG A 492 37.25 10.86 15.17
C ARG A 492 38.61 11.36 15.63
N ARG A 493 39.33 10.61 16.48
CA ARG A 493 40.66 10.99 16.97
C ARG A 493 41.68 11.21 15.85
N ASP A 494 41.49 10.56 14.70
CA ASP A 494 42.38 10.71 13.55
C ASP A 494 42.11 11.98 12.73
N PHE A 495 40.89 12.54 12.81
CA PHE A 495 40.42 13.63 11.96
C PHE A 495 40.08 14.91 12.70
N PHE A 496 39.76 14.84 13.99
CA PHE A 496 39.30 15.98 14.79
C PHE A 496 40.12 16.15 16.06
N GLN A 497 40.17 17.39 16.55
CA GLN A 497 40.71 17.73 17.86
C GLN A 497 39.82 18.78 18.55
N GLN A 498 39.83 18.81 19.88
CA GLN A 498 39.19 19.88 20.63
C GLN A 498 40.15 21.07 20.78
N ALA A 499 39.68 22.26 20.42
CA ALA A 499 40.40 23.52 20.60
C ALA A 499 39.44 24.58 21.14
N ASN A 500 39.74 25.15 22.32
CA ASN A 500 38.95 26.20 22.98
C ASN A 500 37.46 25.86 23.14
N GLY A 501 37.13 24.59 23.44
CA GLY A 501 35.73 24.13 23.58
C GLY A 501 35.00 23.88 22.26
N HIS A 502 35.66 24.05 21.12
CA HIS A 502 35.12 23.77 19.79
C HIS A 502 35.83 22.59 19.13
N ILE A 503 35.13 21.95 18.19
CA ILE A 503 35.67 20.86 17.38
C ILE A 503 36.27 21.45 16.12
N VAL A 504 37.54 21.14 15.86
CA VAL A 504 38.28 21.58 14.67
C VAL A 504 38.94 20.40 13.99
N LEU A 505 39.21 20.54 12.69
CA LEU A 505 39.93 19.52 11.92
C LEU A 505 41.38 19.40 12.42
N HIS A 506 41.79 18.17 12.67
CA HIS A 506 43.18 17.79 12.86
C HIS A 506 43.86 17.55 11.49
N ARG A 507 43.13 16.96 10.53
CA ARG A 507 43.57 16.75 9.14
C ARG A 507 42.68 17.49 8.16
N HIS A 508 43.27 18.36 7.35
CA HIS A 508 42.57 19.11 6.31
C HIS A 508 42.62 18.47 4.92
N ARG A 509 43.50 17.48 4.72
CA ARG A 509 43.68 16.78 3.45
C ARG A 509 44.12 15.35 3.75
N GLN A 510 43.58 14.38 3.02
CA GLN A 510 43.97 12.98 3.12
C GLN A 510 43.99 12.35 1.72
N ARG A 511 45.06 11.61 1.40
CA ARG A 511 45.11 10.73 0.23
C ARG A 511 44.69 9.33 0.66
N TYR A 512 43.81 8.71 -0.10
CA TYR A 512 43.35 7.36 0.17
C TYR A 512 43.69 6.43 -0.98
N ARG A 513 44.02 5.19 -0.64
CA ARG A 513 43.74 4.03 -1.49
C ARG A 513 42.40 3.45 -1.07
N LEU A 514 41.43 3.55 -1.97
CA LEU A 514 40.03 3.16 -1.76
C LEU A 514 39.76 1.88 -2.54
N THR A 515 39.21 0.87 -1.87
CA THR A 515 38.80 -0.39 -2.51
C THR A 515 37.32 -0.61 -2.31
N TYR A 516 36.57 -0.67 -3.41
CA TYR A 516 35.15 -1.02 -3.41
C TYR A 516 34.98 -2.44 -3.91
N THR A 517 34.21 -3.25 -3.18
CA THR A 517 33.86 -4.63 -3.54
C THR A 517 32.34 -4.79 -3.50
N TYR A 518 31.77 -5.31 -4.58
CA TYR A 518 30.39 -5.76 -4.69
C TYR A 518 30.39 -7.28 -4.83
N ARG A 519 29.92 -7.97 -3.80
CA ARG A 519 29.80 -9.43 -3.77
C ARG A 519 28.36 -9.81 -4.04
N LEU A 520 28.12 -10.49 -5.16
CA LEU A 520 26.83 -11.01 -5.57
C LEU A 520 26.68 -12.47 -5.13
N TYR A 521 25.50 -12.84 -4.64
CA TYR A 521 25.14 -14.23 -4.36
C TYR A 521 24.18 -14.74 -5.46
N PRO A 522 24.70 -15.35 -6.53
CA PRO A 522 23.97 -15.52 -7.79
C PRO A 522 22.91 -16.63 -7.76
N ALA A 523 22.87 -17.47 -6.72
CA ALA A 523 21.86 -18.53 -6.54
C ALA A 523 20.39 -18.02 -6.56
N THR A 524 20.19 -16.71 -6.48
CA THR A 524 18.89 -16.04 -6.54
C THR A 524 18.58 -15.39 -7.90
N LEU A 525 19.50 -15.45 -8.88
CA LEU A 525 19.24 -14.97 -10.24
C LEU A 525 18.49 -16.04 -11.05
N PRO A 526 17.35 -15.73 -11.68
CA PRO A 526 16.67 -16.69 -12.54
C PRO A 526 17.57 -17.08 -13.73
N PRO A 527 17.60 -18.35 -14.15
CA PRO A 527 18.51 -18.85 -15.19
C PRO A 527 18.33 -18.19 -16.57
N ASP A 528 17.20 -17.52 -16.80
CA ASP A 528 16.81 -16.93 -18.08
C ASP A 528 16.95 -15.39 -18.12
N VAL A 529 17.64 -14.80 -17.14
CA VAL A 529 17.72 -13.34 -16.96
C VAL A 529 19.11 -12.81 -17.29
N SER A 530 19.18 -11.82 -18.18
CA SER A 530 20.39 -11.02 -18.38
C SER A 530 20.41 -9.86 -17.39
N ALA A 531 21.56 -9.58 -16.79
CA ALA A 531 21.70 -8.48 -15.82
C ALA A 531 22.87 -7.57 -16.16
N ARG A 532 22.76 -6.30 -15.75
CA ARG A 532 23.79 -5.26 -15.92
C ARG A 532 24.14 -4.67 -14.57
N LEU A 533 25.42 -4.72 -14.26
CA LEU A 533 26.01 -4.21 -13.03
C LEU A 533 26.49 -2.76 -13.21
N PHE A 534 26.16 -1.91 -12.25
CA PHE A 534 26.54 -0.50 -12.18
C PHE A 534 27.27 -0.27 -10.85
N LEU A 535 28.59 -0.09 -10.91
CA LEU A 535 29.38 0.15 -9.71
C LEU A 535 29.70 1.64 -9.58
N PRO A 536 29.34 2.30 -8.46
CA PRO A 536 29.65 3.71 -8.24
C PRO A 536 31.17 3.92 -8.16
N TYR A 537 31.63 5.06 -8.68
CA TYR A 537 33.04 5.46 -8.70
C TYR A 537 33.18 6.93 -8.25
N PRO A 538 34.22 7.30 -7.47
CA PRO A 538 34.44 8.67 -7.03
C PRO A 538 34.58 9.67 -8.20
N ILE A 539 33.99 10.86 -8.06
CA ILE A 539 34.04 11.92 -9.09
C ILE A 539 34.92 13.10 -8.69
N SER A 540 35.45 13.82 -9.67
CA SER A 540 36.23 15.03 -9.40
C SER A 540 35.33 16.16 -8.88
N SER A 541 35.80 16.87 -7.86
CA SER A 541 35.17 18.07 -7.32
C SER A 541 36.24 19.07 -6.85
N PRO A 542 35.90 20.33 -6.54
CA PRO A 542 36.88 21.28 -5.99
C PRO A 542 37.63 20.80 -4.74
N HIS A 543 37.07 19.84 -4.00
CA HIS A 543 37.64 19.29 -2.76
C HIS A 543 37.98 17.80 -2.86
N GLN A 544 37.88 17.22 -4.06
CA GLN A 544 38.24 15.83 -4.32
C GLN A 544 38.92 15.71 -5.68
N GLY A 545 40.20 15.32 -5.69
CA GLY A 545 41.03 15.30 -6.89
C GLY A 545 42.03 14.15 -6.87
N ASP A 546 42.97 14.16 -7.82
CA ASP A 546 43.99 13.12 -7.98
C ASP A 546 43.41 11.70 -8.06
N ILE A 547 42.22 11.57 -8.67
CA ILE A 547 41.48 10.30 -8.72
C ILE A 547 42.05 9.42 -9.83
N GLU A 548 42.63 8.28 -9.46
CA GLU A 548 43.28 7.34 -10.37
C GLU A 548 42.79 5.91 -10.12
N LEU A 549 42.24 5.26 -11.15
CA LEU A 549 41.87 3.85 -11.10
C LEU A 549 43.12 2.97 -11.19
N CYS A 550 43.47 2.30 -10.09
CA CYS A 550 44.62 1.40 -10.01
C CYS A 550 44.30 0.04 -10.64
N THR A 551 43.30 -0.65 -10.10
CA THR A 551 42.93 -2.02 -10.48
C THR A 551 41.42 -2.20 -10.49
N CYS A 552 40.95 -3.19 -11.24
CA CYS A 552 39.58 -3.67 -11.16
C CYS A 552 39.55 -5.18 -11.42
N ALA A 553 38.58 -5.86 -10.83
CA ALA A 553 38.35 -7.28 -11.01
C ALA A 553 36.85 -7.50 -11.28
N PRO A 554 36.48 -8.32 -12.27
CA PRO A 554 37.35 -8.94 -13.27
C PRO A 554 38.05 -7.90 -14.17
N ASP A 555 39.12 -8.31 -14.87
CA ASP A 555 39.95 -7.39 -15.67
C ASP A 555 39.13 -6.64 -16.75
N ASP A 556 38.13 -7.31 -17.33
CA ASP A 556 37.26 -6.75 -18.36
C ASP A 556 36.19 -5.79 -17.82
N LEU A 557 36.04 -5.66 -16.49
CA LEU A 557 35.23 -4.62 -15.86
C LEU A 557 35.66 -3.22 -16.33
N ARG A 558 36.97 -3.04 -16.62
CA ARG A 558 37.54 -1.81 -17.16
C ARG A 558 36.89 -1.35 -18.46
N THR A 559 36.31 -2.25 -19.25
CA THR A 559 35.63 -1.91 -20.52
C THR A 559 34.38 -1.06 -20.31
N CYS A 560 33.78 -1.14 -19.13
CA CYS A 560 32.62 -0.36 -18.73
C CYS A 560 32.98 0.88 -17.90
N PHE A 561 34.27 1.20 -17.71
CA PHE A 561 34.69 2.30 -16.87
C PHE A 561 34.33 3.67 -17.48
N ALA A 562 33.43 4.40 -16.80
CA ALA A 562 32.92 5.71 -17.21
C ALA A 562 33.16 6.75 -16.09
N PRO A 563 34.41 7.21 -15.89
CA PRO A 563 34.76 8.08 -14.75
C PRO A 563 34.01 9.41 -14.73
N GLN A 564 33.67 9.97 -15.91
CA GLN A 564 32.87 11.20 -15.99
C GLN A 564 31.42 11.01 -15.52
N ALA A 565 30.87 9.80 -15.71
CA ALA A 565 29.55 9.45 -15.18
C ALA A 565 29.60 9.11 -13.68
N GLY A 566 30.79 8.79 -13.16
CA GLY A 566 31.00 8.31 -11.80
C GLY A 566 30.63 6.84 -11.62
N PHE A 567 30.80 6.00 -12.66
CA PHE A 567 30.45 4.58 -12.62
C PHE A 567 31.39 3.68 -13.43
N PHE A 568 31.40 2.40 -13.08
CA PHE A 568 31.48 1.31 -14.06
C PHE A 568 30.06 1.04 -14.55
N TYR A 569 29.80 1.32 -15.83
CA TYR A 569 28.46 1.47 -16.35
C TYR A 569 28.00 0.26 -17.16
N GLY A 570 27.10 -0.54 -16.57
CA GLY A 570 26.36 -1.59 -17.25
C GLY A 570 27.20 -2.82 -17.63
N TYR A 571 28.05 -3.28 -16.73
CA TYR A 571 28.84 -4.50 -16.91
C TYR A 571 27.92 -5.74 -17.01
N PRO A 572 28.03 -6.57 -18.04
CA PRO A 572 27.15 -7.71 -18.22
C PRO A 572 27.45 -8.82 -17.19
N VAL A 573 26.43 -9.25 -16.45
CA VAL A 573 26.51 -10.39 -15.52
C VAL A 573 25.81 -11.60 -16.16
N ARG A 574 26.48 -12.75 -16.18
CA ARG A 574 25.97 -13.97 -16.84
C ARG A 574 25.41 -14.96 -15.83
N ALA A 575 24.29 -15.59 -16.16
CA ALA A 575 23.62 -16.61 -15.32
C ALA A 575 24.47 -17.88 -15.10
N GLU A 576 25.47 -18.15 -15.96
CA GLU A 576 26.42 -19.27 -15.81
C GLU A 576 27.32 -19.14 -14.56
N GLU A 577 27.32 -17.98 -13.90
CA GLU A 577 27.97 -17.74 -12.61
C GLU A 577 27.15 -18.28 -11.41
N ALA A 578 25.92 -18.76 -11.64
CA ALA A 578 24.98 -19.25 -10.62
C ALA A 578 25.44 -20.52 -9.87
N ASP A 579 26.44 -21.24 -10.38
CA ASP A 579 27.05 -22.39 -9.70
C ASP A 579 28.07 -21.98 -8.63
N SER A 580 28.47 -20.69 -8.58
CA SER A 580 29.34 -20.16 -7.53
C SER A 580 28.54 -19.78 -6.27
N ALA A 581 29.13 -20.02 -5.09
CA ALA A 581 28.56 -19.54 -3.83
C ALA A 581 28.46 -18.00 -3.79
N SER A 582 29.39 -17.30 -4.44
CA SER A 582 29.37 -15.83 -4.62
C SER A 582 30.28 -15.39 -5.78
N VAL A 583 30.07 -14.17 -6.29
CA VAL A 583 30.90 -13.54 -7.33
C VAL A 583 31.27 -12.14 -6.89
N ASP A 584 32.56 -11.80 -6.92
CA ASP A 584 33.06 -10.50 -6.49
C ASP A 584 33.41 -9.63 -7.71
N PHE A 585 32.92 -8.40 -7.68
CA PHE A 585 33.30 -7.33 -8.60
C PHE A 585 33.93 -6.22 -7.77
N SER A 586 35.14 -5.79 -8.10
CA SER A 586 35.86 -4.82 -7.28
C SER A 586 36.66 -3.83 -8.09
N TYR A 587 36.95 -2.68 -7.51
CA TYR A 587 37.98 -1.77 -8.00
C TYR A 587 38.77 -1.17 -6.85
N THR A 588 40.01 -0.79 -7.14
CA THR A 588 40.86 0.02 -6.27
C THR A 588 41.23 1.30 -7.00
N CYS A 589 41.02 2.44 -6.36
CA CYS A 589 41.48 3.73 -6.85
C CYS A 589 42.24 4.51 -5.77
N GLU A 590 43.14 5.38 -6.18
CA GLU A 590 43.71 6.40 -5.30
C GLU A 590 43.01 7.74 -5.54
N LEU A 591 42.84 8.52 -4.47
CA LEU A 591 42.23 9.85 -4.54
C LEU A 591 42.67 10.73 -3.37
N THR A 592 42.67 12.04 -3.58
CA THR A 592 42.86 13.04 -2.55
C THR A 592 41.50 13.66 -2.17
N VAL A 593 41.16 13.65 -0.89
CA VAL A 593 40.00 14.37 -0.32
C VAL A 593 40.50 15.51 0.55
N GLN A 594 39.91 16.69 0.41
CA GLN A 594 40.17 17.87 1.21
C GLN A 594 38.96 18.17 2.10
N GLY A 595 39.23 18.46 3.37
CA GLY A 595 38.22 19.02 4.26
C GLY A 595 37.82 20.40 3.73
N ARG A 596 36.53 20.71 3.82
CA ARG A 596 35.99 21.98 3.35
C ARG A 596 35.77 22.90 4.53
N MET A 597 36.40 24.07 4.46
CA MET A 597 36.28 25.11 5.48
C MET A 597 35.49 26.28 4.91
N GLY A 598 34.22 26.38 5.27
CA GLY A 598 33.40 27.53 4.95
C GLY A 598 33.11 27.70 3.45
N PRO A 599 32.80 28.94 3.04
CA PRO A 599 32.38 29.27 1.68
C PRO A 599 33.47 29.15 0.61
N THR A 600 33.07 28.81 -0.62
CA THR A 600 33.98 28.73 -1.79
C THR A 600 34.41 30.09 -2.34
N GLY A 601 33.86 31.18 -1.79
CA GLY A 601 34.06 32.55 -2.28
C GLY A 601 32.97 32.98 -3.26
N PRO A 602 32.97 34.26 -3.69
CA PRO A 602 31.93 34.81 -4.53
C PRO A 602 31.72 33.98 -5.81
N ALA A 603 30.48 33.64 -6.10
CA ALA A 603 30.11 32.87 -7.27
C ALA A 603 28.75 33.33 -7.80
N GLN A 604 28.44 33.00 -9.05
CA GLN A 604 27.16 33.29 -9.67
C GLN A 604 26.58 32.01 -10.27
N LEU A 605 25.31 31.73 -9.98
CA LEU A 605 24.57 30.66 -10.64
C LEU A 605 23.99 31.17 -11.96
N SER A 606 23.98 30.32 -12.99
CA SER A 606 23.15 30.59 -14.16
C SER A 606 21.66 30.56 -13.79
N ASP A 607 20.80 31.23 -14.57
CA ASP A 607 19.35 31.20 -14.35
C ASP A 607 18.77 29.78 -14.30
N ARG A 608 19.39 28.86 -15.04
CA ARG A 608 19.00 27.44 -15.05
C ARG A 608 19.38 26.75 -13.74
N GLU A 609 20.58 27.00 -13.22
CA GLU A 609 21.03 26.43 -11.95
C GLU A 609 20.28 27.04 -10.77
N TYR A 610 20.08 28.36 -10.78
CA TYR A 610 19.30 29.02 -9.75
C TYR A 610 17.90 28.43 -9.68
N ARG A 611 17.19 28.32 -10.82
CA ARG A 611 15.88 27.64 -10.86
C ARG A 611 15.95 26.22 -10.36
N ARG A 612 16.85 25.38 -10.90
CA ARG A 612 16.99 23.98 -10.49
C ARG A 612 17.19 23.80 -8.98
N TYR A 613 17.91 24.72 -8.33
CA TYR A 613 18.26 24.62 -6.92
C TYR A 613 17.39 25.49 -5.99
N SER A 614 16.46 26.28 -6.52
CA SER A 614 15.47 27.04 -5.74
C SER A 614 14.03 26.58 -5.97
N GLU A 615 13.74 25.87 -7.07
CA GLU A 615 12.41 25.34 -7.38
C GLU A 615 11.95 24.33 -6.31
N ILE A 616 10.73 24.58 -5.83
CA ILE A 616 9.97 23.74 -4.90
C ILE A 616 8.49 24.06 -5.06
N ASP A 617 7.61 23.09 -4.81
CA ASP A 617 6.16 23.34 -4.80
C ASP A 617 5.81 24.33 -3.68
N SER A 618 5.34 25.52 -4.07
CA SER A 618 4.99 26.59 -3.13
C SER A 618 3.81 26.23 -2.23
N LYS A 619 3.00 25.20 -2.59
CA LYS A 619 1.97 24.66 -1.70
C LYS A 619 2.55 24.09 -0.40
N LEU A 620 3.79 23.61 -0.41
CA LEU A 620 4.45 23.09 0.80
C LEU A 620 4.62 24.16 1.89
N ALA A 621 4.76 25.44 1.54
CA ALA A 621 4.77 26.52 2.52
C ALA A 621 3.41 26.73 3.21
N GLN A 622 2.32 26.19 2.65
CA GLN A 622 0.98 26.30 3.23
C GLN A 622 0.66 25.20 4.24
N GLU A 623 1.46 24.14 4.27
CA GLU A 623 1.32 23.01 5.18
C GLU A 623 1.46 23.45 6.63
N ALA A 624 0.59 22.93 7.51
CA ALA A 624 0.57 23.34 8.92
C ALA A 624 1.91 23.08 9.63
N VAL A 625 2.53 21.94 9.34
CA VAL A 625 3.81 21.52 9.94
C VAL A 625 4.94 22.49 9.54
N VAL A 626 4.94 22.94 8.29
CA VAL A 626 5.93 23.89 7.75
C VAL A 626 5.69 25.30 8.30
N LYS A 627 4.44 25.74 8.36
CA LYS A 627 4.06 27.01 8.98
C LYS A 627 4.45 27.07 10.44
N ASN A 628 4.18 26.01 11.21
CA ASN A 628 4.54 25.93 12.62
C ASN A 628 6.05 25.99 12.79
N PHE A 629 6.79 25.22 12.00
CA PHE A 629 8.25 25.24 12.02
C PHE A 629 8.80 26.65 11.72
N PHE A 630 8.31 27.34 10.69
CA PHE A 630 8.76 28.70 10.38
C PHE A 630 8.27 29.75 11.38
N ALA A 631 7.11 29.57 12.02
CA ALA A 631 6.60 30.51 13.02
C ALA A 631 7.46 30.55 14.30
N GLU A 632 8.20 29.47 14.58
CA GLU A 632 9.17 29.40 15.67
C GLU A 632 10.52 30.02 15.29
N LEU A 633 10.73 30.33 13.99
CA LEU A 633 11.94 30.95 13.48
C LEU A 633 11.75 32.45 13.27
N ASP A 634 12.66 33.24 13.83
CA ASP A 634 12.78 34.65 13.47
C ASP A 634 13.44 34.75 12.09
N LEU A 635 12.66 34.75 11.00
CA LEU A 635 13.19 34.90 9.62
C LEU A 635 12.82 36.24 8.98
N ASP A 636 11.94 37.01 9.62
CA ASP A 636 11.47 38.29 9.10
C ASP A 636 12.61 39.31 9.02
N GLY A 637 12.81 39.89 7.84
CA GLY A 637 13.87 40.88 7.60
C GLY A 637 15.29 40.31 7.47
N VAL A 638 15.47 38.99 7.54
CA VAL A 638 16.75 38.35 7.26
C VAL A 638 16.95 38.30 5.75
N GLU A 639 17.98 38.97 5.23
CA GLU A 639 18.32 39.01 3.80
C GLU A 639 19.42 37.99 3.44
N ASP A 640 20.33 37.69 4.37
CA ASP A 640 21.47 36.80 4.13
C ASP A 640 21.02 35.33 3.99
N PRO A 641 21.23 34.68 2.83
CA PRO A 641 20.84 33.29 2.63
C PRO A 641 21.49 32.31 3.61
N LEU A 642 22.73 32.57 4.06
CA LEU A 642 23.39 31.71 5.04
C LEU A 642 22.80 31.86 6.43
N GLU A 643 22.40 33.07 6.80
CA GLU A 643 21.76 33.31 8.09
C GLU A 643 20.41 32.62 8.15
N LYS A 644 19.60 32.69 7.07
CA LYS A 644 18.36 31.91 6.95
C LYS A 644 18.63 30.41 7.07
N ALA A 645 19.58 29.89 6.30
CA ALA A 645 19.95 28.48 6.34
C ALA A 645 20.40 28.05 7.74
N GLN A 646 21.16 28.87 8.46
CA GLN A 646 21.61 28.57 9.81
C GLN A 646 20.44 28.51 10.80
N ARG A 647 19.52 29.48 10.72
CA ARG A 647 18.30 29.51 11.54
C ARG A 647 17.37 28.31 11.26
N ILE A 648 17.36 27.77 10.05
CA ILE A 648 16.64 26.53 9.69
C ILE A 648 17.38 25.27 10.19
N TYR A 649 18.71 25.23 10.06
CA TYR A 649 19.52 24.07 10.45
C TYR A 649 19.49 23.82 11.96
N ALA A 650 19.66 24.88 12.76
CA ALA A 650 19.79 24.79 14.21
C ALA A 650 18.70 23.94 14.90
N PRO A 651 17.39 24.22 14.74
CA PRO A 651 16.36 23.40 15.40
C PRO A 651 16.30 21.98 14.86
N LEU A 652 16.59 21.73 13.58
CA LEU A 652 16.67 20.37 13.04
C LEU A 652 17.83 19.60 13.67
N ALA A 653 18.99 20.25 13.81
CA ALA A 653 20.17 19.65 14.40
C ALA A 653 20.04 19.44 15.91
N GLU A 654 19.28 20.29 16.61
CA GLU A 654 19.07 20.21 18.06
C GLU A 654 17.98 19.23 18.46
N THR A 655 16.89 19.12 17.68
CA THR A 655 15.71 18.35 18.08
C THR A 655 15.61 16.96 17.44
N LYS A 656 16.31 16.71 16.33
CA LYS A 656 16.20 15.46 15.59
C LYS A 656 17.31 14.50 15.95
N ARG A 657 16.99 13.21 15.90
CA ARG A 657 17.90 12.08 16.14
C ARG A 657 18.15 11.28 14.86
N PHE A 658 19.24 10.53 14.82
CA PHE A 658 19.48 9.60 13.71
C PHE A 658 18.56 8.40 13.84
N LYS A 659 17.74 8.16 12.80
CA LYS A 659 16.84 7.00 12.71
C LYS A 659 16.78 6.50 11.29
N LYS A 660 16.79 5.18 11.10
CA LYS A 660 16.43 4.56 9.82
C LYS A 660 14.96 4.84 9.54
N THR A 661 14.64 5.22 8.31
CA THR A 661 13.27 5.57 7.92
C THR A 661 12.78 4.66 6.81
N LYS A 662 11.46 4.48 6.73
CA LYS A 662 10.80 3.65 5.72
C LYS A 662 10.22 4.46 4.56
N GLU A 663 10.52 5.76 4.47
CA GLU A 663 10.02 6.67 3.43
C GLU A 663 10.56 6.30 2.05
N PRO A 664 9.73 5.74 1.15
CA PRO A 664 10.21 5.12 -0.09
C PRO A 664 10.54 6.14 -1.18
N SER A 665 9.90 7.32 -1.22
CA SER A 665 10.12 8.26 -2.32
C SER A 665 11.40 9.07 -2.16
N GLN A 666 11.77 9.35 -0.90
CA GLN A 666 12.86 10.26 -0.52
C GLN A 666 12.80 11.64 -1.19
N ASP A 667 11.64 12.02 -1.72
CA ASP A 667 11.44 13.32 -2.35
C ASP A 667 11.32 14.44 -1.28
N LEU A 668 11.47 15.68 -1.73
CA LEU A 668 11.53 16.84 -0.84
C LEU A 668 10.24 17.02 0.00
N ALA A 669 9.06 16.72 -0.56
CA ALA A 669 7.79 16.90 0.13
C ALA A 669 7.61 15.83 1.20
N SER A 670 7.83 14.56 0.85
CA SER A 670 7.73 13.45 1.81
C SER A 670 8.75 13.57 2.95
N CYS A 671 9.99 13.98 2.63
CA CYS A 671 11.02 14.19 3.64
C CYS A 671 10.60 15.28 4.64
N ILE A 672 10.08 16.43 4.17
CA ILE A 672 9.57 17.50 5.06
C ILE A 672 8.52 16.95 6.01
N GLN A 673 7.51 16.26 5.47
CA GLN A 673 6.40 15.75 6.28
C GLN A 673 6.87 14.75 7.32
N MET A 674 7.75 13.84 6.94
CA MET A 674 8.28 12.83 7.84
C MET A 674 9.16 13.44 8.94
N VAL A 675 10.18 14.23 8.57
CA VAL A 675 11.16 14.77 9.54
C VAL A 675 10.52 15.78 10.49
N LEU A 676 9.59 16.62 10.03
CA LEU A 676 8.98 17.63 10.90
C LEU A 676 7.92 17.03 11.85
N ASN A 677 7.24 15.95 11.47
CA ASN A 677 6.26 15.27 12.34
C ASN A 677 6.86 14.17 13.23
N ASP A 678 8.11 13.75 12.99
CA ASP A 678 8.82 12.75 13.79
C ASP A 678 10.00 13.38 14.56
N ASN A 679 10.62 12.63 15.47
CA ASN A 679 11.78 13.04 16.25
C ASN A 679 13.13 12.68 15.60
N GLY A 680 13.15 12.22 14.35
CA GLY A 680 14.39 11.81 13.72
C GLY A 680 14.31 11.55 12.22
N GLY A 681 15.45 11.17 11.66
CA GLY A 681 15.62 10.77 10.27
C GLY A 681 17.04 10.32 9.98
N HIS A 682 17.26 9.80 8.77
CA HIS A 682 18.60 9.45 8.32
C HIS A 682 19.17 10.55 7.41
N CYS A 683 20.40 10.39 6.95
CA CYS A 683 21.14 11.43 6.22
C CYS A 683 20.39 11.99 4.99
N ILE A 684 19.65 11.17 4.26
CA ILE A 684 18.87 11.61 3.07
C ILE A 684 17.71 12.48 3.51
N THR A 685 16.87 11.97 4.41
CA THR A 685 15.64 12.65 4.81
C THR A 685 15.92 13.95 5.54
N LEU A 686 16.93 14.00 6.42
CA LEU A 686 17.32 15.23 7.12
C LEU A 686 17.85 16.29 6.15
N SER A 687 18.74 15.89 5.23
CA SER A 687 19.30 16.80 4.22
C SER A 687 18.24 17.31 3.26
N ASN A 688 17.35 16.45 2.79
CA ASN A 688 16.27 16.83 1.87
C ASN A 688 15.23 17.73 2.53
N THR A 689 14.87 17.48 3.79
CA THR A 689 14.02 18.40 4.56
C THR A 689 14.66 19.78 4.70
N PHE A 690 15.94 19.81 5.05
CA PHE A 690 16.70 21.06 5.15
C PHE A 690 16.77 21.81 3.81
N ILE A 691 17.09 21.12 2.72
CA ILE A 691 17.11 21.68 1.35
C ILE A 691 15.74 22.26 1.01
N ALA A 692 14.68 21.51 1.27
CA ALA A 692 13.32 21.92 0.93
C ALA A 692 12.89 23.16 1.73
N LEU A 693 13.16 23.20 3.03
CA LEU A 693 12.90 24.37 3.87
C LEU A 693 13.72 25.60 3.42
N CYS A 694 14.99 25.42 3.03
CA CYS A 694 15.79 26.49 2.44
C CYS A 694 15.15 27.04 1.16
N ARG A 695 14.72 26.16 0.25
CA ARG A 695 14.09 26.56 -1.02
C ARG A 695 12.79 27.31 -0.82
N LEU A 696 11.98 26.92 0.16
CA LEU A 696 10.76 27.66 0.53
C LEU A 696 11.04 29.09 1.02
N GLN A 697 12.24 29.34 1.54
CA GLN A 697 12.72 30.67 1.96
C GLN A 697 13.54 31.39 0.89
N GLY A 698 13.51 30.89 -0.36
CA GLY A 698 14.22 31.46 -1.50
C GLY A 698 15.73 31.21 -1.48
N VAL A 699 16.22 30.32 -0.61
CA VAL A 699 17.64 29.95 -0.53
C VAL A 699 17.90 28.77 -1.45
N ALA A 700 18.74 28.99 -2.47
CA ALA A 700 19.14 27.91 -3.37
C ALA A 700 19.95 26.85 -2.61
N ALA A 701 19.49 25.61 -2.66
CA ALA A 701 20.07 24.48 -1.94
C ALA A 701 20.07 23.21 -2.79
N ARG A 702 21.11 22.39 -2.66
CA ARG A 702 21.26 21.15 -3.43
C ARG A 702 21.76 19.99 -2.57
N GLU A 703 21.42 18.79 -2.99
CA GLU A 703 21.94 17.56 -2.42
C GLU A 703 23.32 17.21 -3.00
N VAL A 704 24.17 16.64 -2.16
CA VAL A 704 25.44 16.01 -2.54
C VAL A 704 25.48 14.61 -1.96
N THR A 705 25.97 13.65 -2.73
CA THR A 705 26.01 12.23 -2.36
C THR A 705 27.45 11.72 -2.34
N GLY A 706 27.71 10.77 -1.45
CA GLY A 706 29.03 10.18 -1.29
C GLY A 706 29.02 8.93 -0.41
N ALA A 707 30.22 8.57 0.05
CA ALA A 707 30.45 7.53 1.05
C ALA A 707 31.29 8.09 2.21
N LEU A 708 31.15 7.48 3.38
CA LEU A 708 31.83 7.87 4.60
C LEU A 708 32.80 6.77 5.03
N ALA A 709 34.02 7.12 5.43
CA ALA A 709 34.84 6.19 6.22
C ALA A 709 34.22 6.08 7.62
N VAL A 710 33.85 4.86 8.04
CA VAL A 710 33.06 4.66 9.27
C VAL A 710 33.87 4.01 10.38
N TYR A 711 34.26 2.73 10.23
CA TYR A 711 34.84 1.96 11.33
C TYR A 711 36.34 1.75 11.15
N PRO A 712 37.16 2.04 12.17
CA PRO A 712 38.59 1.70 12.15
C PRO A 712 38.81 0.19 12.05
N THR A 713 39.73 -0.24 11.19
CA THR A 713 40.15 -1.66 11.05
C THR A 713 41.64 -1.88 11.30
N GLY A 714 42.36 -0.80 11.62
CA GLY A 714 43.79 -0.77 11.92
C GLY A 714 44.33 0.65 11.69
N ASP A 715 45.64 0.82 11.92
CA ASP A 715 46.29 2.13 11.78
C ASP A 715 46.07 2.73 10.40
N GLY A 716 45.36 3.87 10.35
CA GLY A 716 45.05 4.58 9.11
C GLY A 716 44.15 3.79 8.14
N ARG A 717 43.44 2.76 8.61
CA ARG A 717 42.53 1.94 7.81
C ARG A 717 41.12 1.98 8.35
N PHE A 718 40.17 2.20 7.46
CA PHE A 718 38.75 2.27 7.78
C PHE A 718 37.93 1.43 6.81
N GLU A 719 36.79 0.93 7.26
CA GLU A 719 35.88 0.16 6.43
C GLU A 719 34.42 0.52 6.71
N MET A 720 33.59 0.37 5.68
CA MET A 720 32.15 0.28 5.79
C MET A 720 31.67 -0.89 4.94
N ALA A 721 30.84 -1.75 5.49
CA ALA A 721 30.19 -2.82 4.76
C ALA A 721 28.68 -2.81 5.03
N VAL A 722 27.91 -3.25 4.04
CA VAL A 722 26.46 -3.35 4.13
C VAL A 722 25.95 -4.56 3.36
N TYR A 723 24.78 -5.06 3.77
CA TYR A 723 24.09 -6.17 3.16
C TYR A 723 22.77 -5.70 2.54
N ASN A 724 22.56 -5.96 1.25
CA ASN A 724 21.39 -5.53 0.48
C ASN A 724 21.12 -4.01 0.55
N GLU A 725 22.17 -3.21 0.71
CA GLU A 725 22.13 -1.75 0.74
C GLU A 725 23.32 -1.17 -0.06
N ILE A 726 23.29 0.14 -0.28
CA ILE A 726 24.25 0.85 -1.12
C ILE A 726 25.21 1.65 -0.22
N LEU A 727 26.53 1.59 -0.47
CA LEU A 727 27.51 2.33 0.34
C LEU A 727 27.63 3.79 -0.04
N PHE A 728 27.57 4.09 -1.35
CA PHE A 728 27.60 5.44 -1.88
C PHE A 728 26.21 6.10 -1.83
N GLY A 729 25.54 6.04 -0.68
CA GLY A 729 24.22 6.65 -0.46
C GLY A 729 24.22 7.79 0.55
N HIS A 730 25.36 8.04 1.20
CA HIS A 730 25.45 9.06 2.24
C HIS A 730 25.22 10.45 1.65
N THR A 731 24.34 11.24 2.25
CA THR A 731 23.82 12.49 1.68
C THR A 731 23.98 13.65 2.63
N TRP A 732 24.43 14.78 2.10
CA TRP A 732 24.46 16.08 2.77
C TRP A 732 23.94 17.17 1.85
N ALA A 733 23.78 18.37 2.39
CA ALA A 733 23.29 19.52 1.66
C ALA A 733 24.41 20.53 1.36
N GLU A 734 24.20 21.35 0.34
CA GLU A 734 24.92 22.60 0.16
C GLU A 734 23.92 23.73 -0.07
N VAL A 735 24.16 24.87 0.58
CA VAL A 735 23.40 26.11 0.39
C VAL A 735 24.23 27.13 -0.35
N PHE A 736 23.61 27.90 -1.23
CA PHE A 736 24.28 28.91 -2.03
C PHE A 736 24.03 30.31 -1.49
N ALA A 737 25.09 31.09 -1.36
CA ALA A 737 25.03 32.52 -1.04
C ALA A 737 25.95 33.30 -2.00
N PRO A 738 25.48 34.33 -2.73
CA PRO A 738 26.26 34.96 -3.82
C PRO A 738 27.69 35.39 -3.46
N GLU A 739 27.86 36.05 -2.31
CA GLU A 739 29.16 36.57 -1.83
C GLU A 739 30.11 35.47 -1.31
N ARG A 740 29.60 34.24 -1.20
CA ARG A 740 30.22 33.14 -0.44
C ARG A 740 30.22 31.82 -1.24
N GLY A 741 29.45 31.71 -2.32
CA GLY A 741 29.29 30.51 -3.11
C GLY A 741 28.57 29.41 -2.35
N TRP A 742 28.94 28.15 -2.61
CA TRP A 742 28.33 27.01 -1.94
C TRP A 742 28.92 26.84 -0.54
N VAL A 743 28.08 26.44 0.42
CA VAL A 743 28.43 26.17 1.82
C VAL A 743 27.84 24.82 2.21
N PRO A 744 28.62 23.87 2.75
CA PRO A 744 28.12 22.55 3.07
C PRO A 744 27.31 22.56 4.37
N VAL A 745 26.33 21.67 4.48
CA VAL A 745 25.55 21.44 5.69
C VAL A 745 25.33 19.94 5.86
N GLU A 746 25.75 19.41 7.00
CA GLU A 746 25.75 17.97 7.29
C GLU A 746 25.05 17.67 8.64
N PHE A 747 24.40 16.51 8.73
CA PHE A 747 23.63 16.07 9.89
C PHE A 747 24.28 14.91 10.65
N HIS A 748 25.40 14.35 10.16
CA HIS A 748 26.14 13.27 10.81
C HIS A 748 26.54 13.58 12.27
N GLY A 749 26.65 14.86 12.65
CA GLY A 749 26.87 15.26 14.04
C GLY A 749 25.80 14.76 15.03
N ILE A 750 24.58 14.49 14.56
CA ILE A 750 23.47 13.98 15.38
C ILE A 750 23.69 12.53 15.83
N VAL A 751 24.39 11.70 15.04
CA VAL A 751 24.66 10.27 15.36
C VAL A 751 25.52 10.12 16.62
N ILE A 752 26.12 11.22 17.05
CA ILE A 752 27.48 11.24 17.56
C ILE A 752 27.66 12.29 18.67
N GLY A 753 26.65 13.18 18.82
CA GLY A 753 26.51 14.21 19.84
C GLY A 753 25.35 13.91 20.81
N PRO A 754 24.96 14.88 21.66
CA PRO A 754 23.96 14.68 22.72
C PRO A 754 22.62 14.11 22.25
N GLN A 755 22.25 14.37 21.00
CA GLN A 755 21.03 13.87 20.35
C GLN A 755 21.04 12.34 20.20
N ALA A 756 22.19 11.68 20.22
CA ALA A 756 22.28 10.23 20.10
C ALA A 756 21.83 9.49 21.38
N ALA A 757 21.96 10.15 22.54
CA ALA A 757 21.61 9.58 23.84
C ALA A 757 20.09 9.42 24.02
N THR A 758 19.68 8.35 24.70
CA THR A 758 18.33 8.08 25.20
C THR A 758 18.40 7.75 26.69
N GLU A 759 17.24 7.65 27.35
CA GLU A 759 17.17 7.12 28.72
C GLU A 759 17.71 5.67 28.82
N ASP A 760 17.64 4.91 27.71
CA ASP A 760 17.87 3.48 27.70
C ASP A 760 19.20 3.03 27.06
N ASN A 761 19.92 3.86 26.28
CA ASN A 761 21.17 3.48 25.60
C ASN A 761 22.46 3.92 26.34
N VAL A 762 22.68 5.20 26.65
CA VAL A 762 23.71 5.77 27.56
C VAL A 762 23.40 7.25 27.87
N ALA A 763 23.82 7.74 29.04
CA ALA A 763 23.52 9.11 29.51
C ALA A 763 24.55 10.19 29.11
N GLU A 764 25.78 9.84 28.72
CA GLU A 764 26.86 10.81 28.46
C GLU A 764 27.50 10.63 27.09
N VAL A 765 27.07 11.45 26.13
CA VAL A 765 27.68 11.60 24.80
C VAL A 765 28.31 13.00 24.72
N GLY A 766 29.60 13.09 24.36
CA GLY A 766 30.35 14.34 24.35
C GLY A 766 30.41 15.07 23.00
N GLY A 767 30.50 16.41 23.03
CA GLY A 767 30.85 17.26 21.87
C GLY A 767 29.66 17.75 21.04
N ARG A 768 29.64 19.06 20.69
CA ARG A 768 28.64 19.67 19.80
C ARG A 768 29.13 19.64 18.34
N TYR A 769 29.13 18.46 17.72
CA TYR A 769 29.56 18.26 16.32
C TYR A 769 28.64 18.95 15.31
N VAL A 770 27.38 19.18 15.68
CA VAL A 770 26.43 19.94 14.87
C VAL A 770 26.91 21.36 14.58
N ASP A 771 27.66 21.98 15.50
CA ASP A 771 28.21 23.33 15.31
C ASP A 771 29.35 23.33 14.26
N PHE A 772 30.04 22.21 14.07
CA PHE A 772 31.06 22.05 13.04
C PHE A 772 30.43 21.86 11.65
N TYR A 773 29.41 21.01 11.55
CA TYR A 773 28.87 20.56 10.28
C TYR A 773 27.96 21.58 9.55
N PHE A 774 27.64 22.71 10.17
CA PHE A 774 27.13 23.87 9.44
C PHE A 774 28.31 24.69 8.90
N GLY A 775 28.57 24.54 7.60
CA GLY A 775 29.59 25.28 6.88
C GLY A 775 30.95 24.60 6.78
N GLN A 776 31.15 23.42 7.39
CA GLN A 776 32.41 22.67 7.27
C GLN A 776 32.16 21.19 6.96
N LEU A 777 33.12 20.57 6.27
CA LEU A 777 33.20 19.12 6.06
C LEU A 777 34.60 18.61 6.37
N ASP A 778 34.65 17.40 6.89
CA ASP A 778 35.89 16.66 7.10
C ASP A 778 36.44 16.01 5.80
N CYS A 779 37.65 15.46 5.87
CA CYS A 779 38.32 14.82 4.73
C CYS A 779 38.12 13.29 4.69
N HIS A 780 37.10 12.74 5.37
CA HIS A 780 36.82 11.29 5.36
C HIS A 780 35.49 10.93 4.66
N ARG A 781 35.01 11.85 3.82
CA ARG A 781 33.84 11.72 2.96
C ARG A 781 34.25 11.78 1.50
N VAL A 782 33.91 10.76 0.73
CA VAL A 782 34.22 10.67 -0.71
C VAL A 782 32.98 11.00 -1.52
N VAL A 783 33.08 11.96 -2.44
CA VAL A 783 31.99 12.41 -3.31
C VAL A 783 31.80 11.46 -4.49
N CYS A 784 30.56 11.13 -4.81
CA CYS A 784 30.17 10.38 -6.01
C CYS A 784 29.05 11.10 -6.77
N SER A 785 28.65 10.54 -7.92
CA SER A 785 27.50 11.04 -8.68
C SER A 785 26.20 10.81 -7.92
N ASN A 786 25.31 11.81 -7.87
CA ASN A 786 23.96 11.65 -7.27
C ASN A 786 23.12 10.60 -8.01
N SER A 787 23.48 10.22 -9.26
CA SER A 787 22.80 9.15 -9.99
C SER A 787 22.86 7.79 -9.29
N VAL A 788 23.75 7.61 -8.30
CA VAL A 788 23.82 6.38 -7.49
C VAL A 788 22.55 6.10 -6.70
N LYS A 789 21.74 7.14 -6.44
CA LYS A 789 20.44 7.02 -5.77
C LYS A 789 19.34 6.55 -6.72
N THR A 790 19.49 6.78 -8.02
CA THR A 790 18.44 6.51 -9.02
C THR A 790 18.78 5.35 -9.94
N LEU A 791 20.06 4.99 -10.07
CA LEU A 791 20.54 3.87 -10.87
C LEU A 791 20.79 2.66 -9.97
N PRO A 792 20.02 1.56 -10.10
CA PRO A 792 20.25 0.37 -9.30
C PRO A 792 21.60 -0.27 -9.61
N GLN A 793 22.25 -0.89 -8.60
CA GLN A 793 23.55 -1.55 -8.78
C GLN A 793 23.45 -2.74 -9.75
N LEU A 794 22.30 -3.41 -9.84
CA LEU A 794 22.11 -4.53 -10.76
C LEU A 794 20.73 -4.44 -11.40
N VAL A 795 20.66 -4.22 -12.72
CA VAL A 795 19.39 -4.20 -13.44
C VAL A 795 19.26 -5.49 -14.25
N ALA A 796 18.24 -6.30 -13.94
CA ALA A 796 17.85 -7.45 -14.73
C ALA A 796 16.87 -7.04 -15.83
N TRP A 797 16.90 -7.73 -16.97
CA TRP A 797 15.83 -7.61 -17.96
C TRP A 797 15.45 -8.93 -18.59
N ARG A 798 14.21 -8.99 -19.08
CA ARG A 798 13.70 -10.06 -19.94
C ARG A 798 13.21 -9.47 -21.25
N GLU A 799 13.49 -10.16 -22.34
CA GLU A 799 12.89 -9.86 -23.63
C GLU A 799 11.42 -10.29 -23.62
N THR A 800 10.52 -9.35 -23.93
CA THR A 800 9.09 -9.61 -24.07
C THR A 800 8.62 -9.25 -25.47
N ALA A 801 7.43 -9.69 -25.88
CA ALA A 801 6.83 -9.31 -27.16
C ALA A 801 6.66 -7.78 -27.32
N SER A 802 6.68 -7.03 -26.22
CA SER A 802 6.61 -5.56 -26.14
C SER A 802 7.95 -4.85 -26.00
N GLY A 803 9.08 -5.59 -26.01
CA GLY A 803 10.44 -5.07 -25.78
C GLY A 803 11.03 -5.45 -24.42
N PRO A 804 12.23 -4.95 -24.08
CA PRO A 804 12.91 -5.33 -22.83
C PRO A 804 12.18 -4.76 -21.61
N GLN A 805 11.81 -5.63 -20.67
CA GLN A 805 11.29 -5.23 -19.36
C GLN A 805 12.40 -5.32 -18.32
N PHE A 806 12.76 -4.17 -17.74
CA PHE A 806 13.77 -4.06 -16.68
C PHE A 806 13.11 -4.25 -15.30
N HIS A 807 13.73 -5.04 -14.44
CA HIS A 807 13.28 -5.26 -13.07
C HIS A 807 14.49 -5.51 -12.16
N MET A 808 14.31 -5.28 -10.86
CA MET A 808 15.21 -5.82 -9.84
C MET A 808 14.74 -7.24 -9.51
N PRO A 809 15.62 -8.26 -9.55
CA PRO A 809 15.22 -9.60 -9.14
C PRO A 809 14.82 -9.60 -7.66
N GLU A 810 13.63 -10.12 -7.34
CA GLU A 810 13.21 -10.29 -5.95
C GLU A 810 14.11 -11.29 -5.22
N GLY A 811 14.44 -11.00 -3.98
CA GLY A 811 15.28 -11.87 -3.15
C GLY A 811 16.76 -11.91 -3.53
N LEU A 812 17.23 -11.03 -4.44
CA LEU A 812 18.64 -10.89 -4.76
C LEU A 812 19.45 -10.50 -3.53
N ARG A 813 20.52 -11.27 -3.25
CA ARG A 813 21.42 -11.00 -2.13
C ARG A 813 22.75 -10.47 -2.61
N TYR A 814 23.23 -9.41 -1.98
CA TYR A 814 24.55 -8.85 -2.26
C TYR A 814 25.14 -8.14 -1.03
N GLU A 815 26.47 -8.04 -1.03
CA GLU A 815 27.23 -7.25 -0.07
C GLU A 815 28.02 -6.17 -0.79
N CYS A 816 28.08 -5.00 -0.19
CA CYS A 816 28.98 -3.95 -0.60
C CYS A 816 30.01 -3.74 0.52
N ARG A 817 31.28 -3.61 0.17
CA ARG A 817 32.36 -3.24 1.08
C ARG A 817 33.18 -2.10 0.49
N LEU A 818 33.50 -1.11 1.31
CA LEU A 818 34.34 0.02 0.95
C LEU A 818 35.42 0.20 2.02
N SER A 819 36.66 -0.08 1.63
CA SER A 819 37.83 0.04 2.50
C SER A 819 38.65 1.26 2.11
N PHE A 820 39.10 2.01 3.11
CA PHE A 820 39.91 3.22 2.99
C PHE A 820 41.26 2.95 3.65
N GLU A 821 42.36 3.14 2.91
CA GLU A 821 43.72 3.13 3.45
C GLU A 821 44.32 4.53 3.27
N CYS A 822 44.67 5.19 4.37
CA CYS A 822 45.41 6.45 4.36
C CYS A 822 46.84 6.22 3.85
N ILE A 823 47.22 6.86 2.74
CA ILE A 823 48.54 6.73 2.10
C ILE A 823 49.32 8.03 2.02
#